data_AF-A0A956NAR9-F1
#
_entry.id   AF-A0A956NAR9-F1
#
_cell.length_a   1.000
_cell.length_b   1.000
_cell.length_c   1.000
_cell.angle_alpha   90.00
_cell.angle_beta   90.00
_cell.angle_gamma   90.00
#
_symmetry.space_group_name_H-M   'P 1'
#
loop_
_entity.id
_entity.type
_entity.pdbx_description
1 polymer ?
#
loop_
_entity_poly.entity_id
_entity_poly.type
_entity_poly.pdbx_seq_one_letter_code
_entity_poly.pdbx_strand_id
1 'polypeptide(L)'
;MLRYSHGSRSLHRPVGLIGALTGIALLGALAVSGCSEREKITNSEPGDDPVDWRLGDEVVYEETLEAGESLYDDVTQCTFSFPEGKSGSLNVAPILDGPDAPLSGVGYQIEYEGTEPAILSVGLDGAEHVVLLGYGQVEGCFDDQLAGTARWVGVPPESEQAEALNFLVHPGEGAAVRLAVAPPAPFSKYWICKITPNSTDAERRINLELQAQTYIDGFLSALSPTMRTAAETEMGSRLRLRYEWDGDYYTGFWWRSLGSAGRIVRPTVHLKLTSNAGTVAHEIGHYLTHVIVGDDAQSSLEGQAPLLSGHGIRDEMGRTYMVEDYAYLVQYFLTGGVGSLDLLDPYTIFQGFTPLTRDYPGLEGFPSVMLATLVRSEPQMRDLTSGQMVPVPVVDLPWSDVFALYSKRHLGIDALRNEIETALGPDAKKFGVMLQRSGWSYSVTGRLVDGSGNPQSGYVPRSIKRIDGTVYEGGWTSIPTGADGRFSLVGDVFGGPSELRVVAGSDTAYVAIEIPWTGATSQRVDLGDLLVERVPVVTGVTPPYAKAGDPVTVQGQNFGGVQGDGVLEIGGIEAQITQWVDFAISAIVPNGVQVGESEVVVTRGGTSSVPYPIGIDDEWMAALRRTARVDFSFYAPHQYEPWWIGEDSSLNHLLQVMEWTGFGFTGGMEETVDGGVRTLTFSGSVSPDTRTASVDFVYTDTRPNALVKSKHAKVENLPFDAIIGADVQFSVDGTAGRPYVIEASWEGRGSDGGGLIDGTYVGTDWTYPESYYILALRFRM
;
A
#
# COMPACT_ATOMS: atom_id res chain seq x y z
N MET A 1 -51.19 30.62 -39.90
CA MET A 1 -51.46 30.29 -41.32
C MET A 1 -51.01 28.85 -41.49
N LEU A 2 -51.77 27.83 -41.88
CA LEU A 2 -53.06 27.63 -42.54
C LEU A 2 -53.84 26.50 -41.83
N ARG A 3 -55.17 26.52 -41.98
CA ARG A 3 -56.20 25.60 -41.44
C ARG A 3 -56.47 24.42 -42.38
N TYR A 4 -57.12 23.35 -41.88
CA TYR A 4 -58.28 22.56 -42.43
C TYR A 4 -58.31 21.20 -41.70
N SER A 5 -59.12 20.95 -40.66
CA SER A 5 -60.57 20.70 -40.50
C SER A 5 -61.05 19.24 -40.72
N HIS A 6 -61.50 18.64 -39.61
CA HIS A 6 -62.75 17.88 -39.38
C HIS A 6 -63.13 16.64 -40.21
N GLY A 7 -63.55 15.59 -39.48
CA GLY A 7 -64.42 14.53 -40.00
C GLY A 7 -64.68 13.41 -39.01
N SER A 8 -65.56 13.63 -38.03
CA SER A 8 -66.13 12.59 -37.17
C SER A 8 -67.27 11.84 -37.88
N ARG A 9 -67.48 10.56 -37.55
CA ARG A 9 -68.80 9.96 -37.31
C ARG A 9 -68.72 8.55 -36.72
N SER A 10 -69.45 8.40 -35.62
CA SER A 10 -69.79 7.18 -34.90
C SER A 10 -70.87 6.37 -35.62
N LEU A 11 -71.01 5.07 -35.29
CA LEU A 11 -72.17 4.52 -34.54
C LEU A 11 -72.28 2.98 -34.65
N HIS A 12 -72.68 2.40 -33.51
CA HIS A 12 -73.46 1.18 -33.32
C HIS A 12 -72.79 -0.22 -33.25
N ARG A 13 -72.56 -0.66 -32.00
CA ARG A 13 -72.99 -1.97 -31.48
C ARG A 13 -74.52 -1.95 -31.26
N PRO A 14 -75.29 -3.07 -31.33
CA PRO A 14 -75.37 -4.02 -30.19
C PRO A 14 -75.67 -5.52 -30.49
N VAL A 15 -75.17 -6.37 -29.57
CA VAL A 15 -75.84 -7.50 -28.85
C VAL A 15 -76.46 -8.68 -29.62
N GLY A 16 -76.10 -9.90 -29.19
CA GLY A 16 -76.92 -11.11 -29.40
C GLY A 16 -76.18 -12.43 -29.13
N LEU A 17 -76.24 -12.89 -27.87
CA LEU A 17 -75.67 -14.13 -27.31
C LEU A 17 -76.60 -15.35 -27.53
N ILE A 18 -76.07 -16.56 -27.23
CA ILE A 18 -76.72 -17.91 -27.05
C ILE A 18 -76.51 -18.83 -28.27
N GLY A 19 -75.93 -20.03 -28.17
CA GLY A 19 -75.40 -20.84 -27.07
C GLY A 19 -75.16 -22.28 -27.53
N ALA A 20 -74.30 -23.03 -26.82
CA ALA A 20 -74.26 -24.50 -26.62
C ALA A 20 -72.83 -25.11 -26.66
N LEU A 21 -72.24 -25.22 -25.47
CA LEU A 21 -71.67 -26.42 -24.80
C LEU A 21 -70.78 -27.46 -25.54
N THR A 22 -69.75 -27.89 -24.78
CA THR A 22 -68.75 -28.98 -24.96
C THR A 22 -67.51 -28.58 -25.78
N GLY A 23 -66.25 -28.72 -25.37
CA GLY A 23 -65.61 -29.38 -24.22
C GLY A 23 -64.52 -30.36 -24.72
N ILE A 24 -63.23 -30.03 -24.47
CA ILE A 24 -62.05 -30.93 -24.40
C ILE A 24 -61.22 -31.20 -25.70
N ALA A 25 -60.02 -30.57 -25.72
CA ALA A 25 -58.65 -31.09 -25.96
C ALA A 25 -58.12 -31.63 -27.33
N LEU A 26 -56.80 -31.39 -27.49
CA LEU A 26 -55.79 -31.90 -28.46
C LEU A 26 -55.88 -31.39 -29.91
N LEU A 27 -54.90 -30.68 -30.52
CA LEU A 27 -53.45 -30.95 -30.69
C LEU A 27 -53.20 -32.29 -31.40
N GLY A 28 -52.98 -32.25 -32.73
CA GLY A 28 -52.67 -33.43 -33.53
C GLY A 28 -52.67 -33.23 -35.06
N ALA A 29 -51.46 -32.99 -35.60
CA ALA A 29 -50.87 -33.59 -36.80
C ALA A 29 -51.38 -33.32 -38.25
N LEU A 30 -50.40 -33.00 -39.11
CA LEU A 30 -50.01 -33.62 -40.42
C LEU A 30 -49.61 -32.55 -41.46
N ALA A 31 -48.56 -32.64 -42.29
CA ALA A 31 -47.35 -33.49 -42.42
C ALA A 31 -46.50 -32.95 -43.61
N VAL A 32 -45.18 -32.74 -43.49
CA VAL A 32 -44.01 -33.58 -43.93
C VAL A 32 -43.56 -33.44 -45.40
N SER A 33 -42.33 -32.93 -45.62
CA SER A 33 -41.14 -33.63 -46.19
C SER A 33 -39.95 -32.64 -46.27
N GLY A 34 -38.70 -32.94 -45.93
CA GLY A 34 -38.08 -34.23 -45.56
C GLY A 34 -36.93 -34.06 -44.55
N CYS A 35 -36.69 -35.16 -43.83
CA CYS A 35 -35.69 -35.37 -42.79
C CYS A 35 -34.39 -36.00 -43.36
N SER A 36 -33.29 -35.91 -42.61
CA SER A 36 -32.44 -37.08 -42.36
C SER A 36 -32.03 -37.14 -40.88
N GLU A 37 -32.54 -38.19 -40.22
CA GLU A 37 -32.01 -38.96 -39.08
C GLU A 37 -31.50 -38.26 -37.81
N ARG A 38 -32.43 -38.06 -36.87
CA ARG A 38 -32.16 -38.19 -35.43
C ARG A 38 -32.32 -39.66 -35.04
N GLU A 39 -31.23 -40.37 -34.81
CA GLU A 39 -31.25 -41.62 -34.03
C GLU A 39 -30.45 -41.50 -32.72
N LYS A 40 -31.19 -41.85 -31.66
CA LYS A 40 -30.82 -42.27 -30.30
C LYS A 40 -29.33 -42.51 -30.02
N ILE A 41 -28.81 -41.89 -28.95
CA ILE A 41 -27.70 -42.45 -28.17
C ILE A 41 -28.12 -42.52 -26.70
N THR A 42 -28.13 -43.75 -26.20
CA THR A 42 -28.30 -44.14 -24.81
C THR A 42 -27.02 -43.88 -24.03
N ASN A 43 -27.17 -43.51 -22.75
CA ASN A 43 -26.14 -43.48 -21.69
C ASN A 43 -24.81 -44.17 -22.04
N SER A 44 -23.77 -43.38 -22.26
CA SER A 44 -22.38 -43.79 -22.07
C SER A 44 -21.77 -42.97 -20.92
N GLU A 45 -20.94 -43.62 -20.12
CA GLU A 45 -20.16 -43.01 -19.04
C GLU A 45 -19.19 -41.95 -19.59
N PRO A 46 -18.76 -40.96 -18.78
CA PRO A 46 -17.90 -39.88 -19.24
C PRO A 46 -16.49 -40.43 -19.53
N GLY A 47 -16.05 -40.34 -20.79
CA GLY A 47 -14.69 -40.74 -21.16
C GLY A 47 -14.36 -40.81 -22.65
N ASP A 48 -15.33 -41.05 -23.54
CA ASP A 48 -15.08 -41.16 -24.99
C ASP A 48 -16.10 -40.31 -25.78
N ASP A 49 -15.62 -39.27 -26.46
CA ASP A 49 -16.38 -38.50 -27.47
C ASP A 49 -16.56 -39.39 -28.74
N PRO A 50 -17.77 -39.68 -29.23
CA PRO A 50 -17.98 -40.59 -30.36
C PRO A 50 -17.91 -39.85 -31.71
N VAL A 51 -16.91 -38.99 -31.91
CA VAL A 51 -16.67 -38.33 -33.20
C VAL A 51 -15.53 -39.06 -33.92
N ASP A 52 -15.86 -39.70 -35.05
CA ASP A 52 -14.88 -40.40 -35.90
C ASP A 52 -14.10 -39.36 -36.74
N TRP A 53 -12.94 -38.96 -36.25
CA TRP A 53 -12.06 -38.02 -36.96
C TRP A 53 -11.17 -38.77 -37.94
N ARG A 54 -11.20 -38.36 -39.21
CA ARG A 54 -10.18 -38.81 -40.17
C ARG A 54 -9.09 -37.77 -40.28
N LEU A 55 -7.89 -38.12 -39.84
CA LEU A 55 -6.70 -37.26 -39.95
C LEU A 55 -5.85 -37.67 -41.16
N GLY A 56 -5.11 -36.71 -41.70
CA GLY A 56 -4.08 -36.97 -42.71
C GLY A 56 -2.75 -37.36 -42.08
N ASP A 57 -1.69 -37.27 -42.89
CA ASP A 57 -0.34 -37.60 -42.43
C ASP A 57 0.09 -36.68 -41.29
N GLU A 58 0.53 -37.30 -40.19
CA GLU A 58 0.97 -36.65 -38.99
C GLU A 58 2.43 -36.18 -39.12
N VAL A 59 2.70 -34.94 -38.71
CA VAL A 59 4.03 -34.36 -38.64
C VAL A 59 4.36 -34.07 -37.18
N VAL A 60 5.37 -34.77 -36.67
CA VAL A 60 5.88 -34.60 -35.33
C VAL A 60 7.17 -33.79 -35.38
N TYR A 61 7.19 -32.67 -34.65
CA TYR A 61 8.36 -31.86 -34.43
C TYR A 61 8.98 -32.25 -33.08
N GLU A 62 9.99 -33.11 -33.10
CA GLU A 62 10.74 -33.55 -31.91
C GLU A 62 11.86 -32.58 -31.48
N GLU A 63 12.00 -31.42 -32.15
CA GLU A 63 13.06 -30.47 -31.85
C GLU A 63 12.74 -29.63 -30.60
N THR A 64 13.71 -29.49 -29.69
CA THR A 64 13.63 -28.56 -28.57
C THR A 64 13.91 -27.15 -29.09
N LEU A 65 12.86 -26.37 -29.31
CA LEU A 65 12.96 -24.97 -29.72
C LEU A 65 13.37 -24.12 -28.52
N GLU A 66 14.42 -23.32 -28.68
CA GLU A 66 14.90 -22.42 -27.63
C GLU A 66 13.98 -21.19 -27.49
N ALA A 67 14.15 -20.51 -26.35
CA ALA A 67 13.60 -19.21 -26.03
C ALA A 67 13.60 -18.23 -27.23
N GLY A 68 12.43 -17.89 -27.77
CA GLY A 68 12.32 -16.92 -28.87
C GLY A 68 12.61 -17.48 -30.27
N GLU A 69 12.79 -18.79 -30.41
CA GLU A 69 12.76 -19.46 -31.71
C GLU A 69 11.32 -19.60 -32.23
N SER A 70 11.18 -19.65 -33.55
CA SER A 70 9.90 -19.83 -34.23
C SER A 70 10.00 -20.96 -35.24
N LEU A 71 8.99 -21.82 -35.27
CA LEU A 71 8.85 -22.94 -36.19
C LEU A 71 7.74 -22.64 -37.19
N TYR A 72 8.10 -22.55 -38.47
CA TYR A 72 7.12 -22.56 -39.53
C TYR A 72 6.70 -24.00 -39.83
N ASP A 73 5.41 -24.30 -39.69
CA ASP A 73 4.84 -25.61 -39.97
C ASP A 73 4.23 -25.63 -41.38
N ASP A 74 4.73 -26.53 -42.23
CA ASP A 74 4.27 -26.68 -43.61
C ASP A 74 2.85 -27.28 -43.68
N VAL A 75 2.37 -27.96 -42.64
CA VAL A 75 1.02 -28.56 -42.64
C VAL A 75 -0.05 -27.47 -42.46
N THR A 76 0.07 -26.67 -41.40
CA THR A 76 -0.87 -25.58 -41.08
C THR A 76 -0.59 -24.30 -41.86
N GLN A 77 0.60 -24.18 -42.46
CA GLN A 77 1.13 -22.93 -43.04
C GLN A 77 1.20 -21.79 -42.02
N CYS A 78 1.32 -22.13 -40.73
CA CYS A 78 1.36 -21.17 -39.62
C CYS A 78 2.73 -21.22 -38.92
N THR A 79 3.01 -20.21 -38.10
CA THR A 79 4.24 -20.16 -37.30
C THR A 79 3.92 -20.42 -35.85
N PHE A 80 4.68 -21.31 -35.21
CA PHE A 80 4.61 -21.57 -33.77
C PHE A 80 5.81 -20.92 -33.08
N SER A 81 5.60 -20.27 -31.93
CA SER A 81 6.68 -19.73 -31.10
C SER A 81 6.45 -20.00 -29.62
N PHE A 82 7.53 -20.02 -28.83
CA PHE A 82 7.52 -20.36 -27.41
C PHE A 82 8.09 -19.21 -26.56
N PRO A 83 7.53 -18.94 -25.37
CA PRO A 83 8.05 -17.91 -24.47
C PRO A 83 9.52 -18.14 -24.08
N GLU A 84 10.23 -17.05 -23.74
CA GLU A 84 11.67 -17.05 -23.46
C GLU A 84 12.04 -18.03 -22.32
N GLY A 85 12.80 -19.09 -22.64
CA GLY A 85 13.51 -19.96 -21.70
C GLY A 85 12.89 -21.33 -21.44
N LYS A 86 12.00 -21.84 -22.31
CA LYS A 86 11.20 -23.05 -22.04
C LYS A 86 11.04 -23.93 -23.30
N SER A 87 10.85 -25.24 -23.09
CA SER A 87 10.79 -26.30 -24.10
C SER A 87 9.39 -26.90 -24.26
N GLY A 88 9.04 -27.38 -25.46
CA GLY A 88 7.88 -28.26 -25.69
C GLY A 88 7.94 -29.02 -27.02
N SER A 89 7.09 -30.04 -27.21
CA SER A 89 6.95 -30.84 -28.43
C SER A 89 5.63 -30.55 -29.15
N LEU A 90 5.64 -30.53 -30.47
CA LEU A 90 4.48 -30.20 -31.30
C LEU A 90 4.15 -31.33 -32.28
N ASN A 91 2.90 -31.74 -32.31
CA ASN A 91 2.36 -32.73 -33.22
C ASN A 91 1.18 -32.14 -34.01
N VAL A 92 1.24 -32.20 -35.34
CA VAL A 92 0.27 -31.57 -36.23
C VAL A 92 -0.21 -32.53 -37.31
N ALA A 93 -1.51 -32.58 -37.57
CA ALA A 93 -2.08 -33.34 -38.68
C ALA A 93 -3.30 -32.61 -39.28
N PRO A 94 -3.53 -32.64 -40.60
CA PRO A 94 -4.74 -32.05 -41.19
C PRO A 94 -5.99 -32.88 -40.87
N ILE A 95 -7.11 -32.21 -40.64
CA ILE A 95 -8.42 -32.86 -40.47
C ILE A 95 -9.01 -33.09 -41.87
N LEU A 96 -9.18 -34.35 -42.26
CA LEU A 96 -9.74 -34.77 -43.54
C LEU A 96 -11.24 -35.07 -43.49
N ASP A 97 -11.78 -35.37 -42.31
CA ASP A 97 -13.21 -35.60 -42.06
C ASP A 97 -13.53 -35.42 -40.57
N GLY A 98 -14.70 -34.90 -40.26
CA GLY A 98 -15.14 -34.54 -38.91
C GLY A 98 -16.41 -33.69 -38.90
N PRO A 99 -16.81 -33.12 -37.75
CA PRO A 99 -17.98 -32.25 -37.64
C PRO A 99 -17.84 -30.98 -38.48
N ASP A 100 -18.90 -30.62 -39.21
CA ASP A 100 -18.95 -29.40 -40.02
C ASP A 100 -18.66 -28.15 -39.18
N ALA A 101 -17.64 -27.39 -39.59
CA ALA A 101 -17.34 -26.09 -39.00
C ALA A 101 -18.32 -25.01 -39.53
N PRO A 102 -18.66 -24.00 -38.72
CA PRO A 102 -19.62 -22.96 -39.09
C PRO A 102 -19.10 -22.00 -40.19
N LEU A 103 -17.81 -22.04 -40.49
CA LEU A 103 -17.14 -21.17 -41.44
C LEU A 103 -16.24 -21.97 -42.38
N SER A 104 -16.16 -21.51 -43.64
CA SER A 104 -15.20 -22.03 -44.61
C SER A 104 -13.78 -21.87 -44.08
N GLY A 105 -13.02 -22.97 -44.05
CA GLY A 105 -11.68 -22.98 -43.48
C GLY A 105 -10.99 -24.33 -43.65
N VAL A 106 -9.90 -24.51 -42.92
CA VAL A 106 -9.13 -25.76 -42.90
C VAL A 106 -8.93 -26.19 -41.45
N GLY A 107 -9.18 -27.48 -41.19
CA GLY A 107 -9.04 -28.07 -39.88
C GLY A 107 -7.69 -28.74 -39.67
N TYR A 108 -7.18 -28.66 -38.44
CA TYR A 108 -5.93 -29.29 -38.01
C TYR A 108 -6.09 -29.89 -36.61
N GLN A 109 -5.54 -31.08 -36.41
CA GLN A 109 -5.12 -31.52 -35.10
C GLN A 109 -3.81 -30.80 -34.75
N ILE A 110 -3.78 -30.17 -33.58
CA ILE A 110 -2.58 -29.53 -33.03
C ILE A 110 -2.47 -29.99 -31.59
N GLU A 111 -1.44 -30.77 -31.31
CA GLU A 111 -1.14 -31.30 -29.98
C GLU A 111 0.21 -30.74 -29.54
N TYR A 112 0.19 -30.04 -28.41
CA TYR A 112 1.36 -29.41 -27.84
C TYR A 112 1.60 -29.98 -26.44
N GLU A 113 2.85 -30.28 -26.13
CA GLU A 113 3.29 -30.61 -24.77
C GLU A 113 4.35 -29.60 -24.33
N GLY A 114 4.11 -28.87 -23.24
CA GLY A 114 5.03 -27.87 -22.71
C GLY A 114 4.57 -27.35 -21.36
N THR A 115 5.39 -26.56 -20.67
CA THR A 115 5.05 -26.03 -19.32
C THR A 115 4.16 -24.78 -19.35
N GLU A 116 4.15 -24.07 -20.48
CA GLU A 116 3.39 -22.84 -20.73
C GLU A 116 2.81 -22.89 -22.15
N PRO A 117 1.74 -22.15 -22.47
CA PRO A 117 1.13 -22.14 -23.80
C PRO A 117 2.10 -21.73 -24.92
N ALA A 118 1.98 -22.36 -26.08
CA ALA A 118 2.64 -21.94 -27.32
C ALA A 118 1.84 -20.84 -28.02
N ILE A 119 2.50 -20.00 -28.82
CA ILE A 119 1.83 -19.01 -29.67
C ILE A 119 1.72 -19.55 -31.09
N LEU A 120 0.50 -19.72 -31.58
CA LEU A 120 0.17 -19.97 -32.97
C LEU A 120 -0.06 -18.63 -33.69
N SER A 121 0.87 -18.24 -34.55
CA SER A 121 0.77 -17.08 -35.43
C SER A 121 0.17 -17.49 -36.77
N VAL A 122 -1.05 -17.01 -37.04
CA VAL A 122 -1.76 -17.23 -38.30
C VAL A 122 -1.63 -15.99 -39.17
N GLY A 123 -0.99 -16.13 -40.33
CA GLY A 123 -0.83 -15.06 -41.31
C GLY A 123 -2.18 -14.58 -41.86
N LEU A 124 -2.34 -13.27 -41.98
CA LEU A 124 -3.53 -12.66 -42.58
C LEU A 124 -3.61 -12.99 -44.08
N ASP A 125 -2.50 -12.97 -44.81
CA ASP A 125 -2.42 -13.29 -46.25
C ASP A 125 -3.48 -12.55 -47.12
N GLY A 126 -3.76 -11.28 -46.77
CA GLY A 126 -4.79 -10.47 -47.43
C GLY A 126 -6.23 -10.73 -46.98
N ALA A 127 -6.43 -11.56 -45.95
CA ALA A 127 -7.67 -11.65 -45.20
C ALA A 127 -7.91 -10.36 -44.40
N GLU A 128 -9.18 -9.98 -44.28
CA GLU A 128 -9.67 -8.92 -43.41
C GLU A 128 -9.70 -9.38 -41.95
N HIS A 129 -10.00 -10.66 -41.69
CA HIS A 129 -9.97 -11.27 -40.35
C HIS A 129 -9.56 -12.74 -40.38
N VAL A 130 -8.98 -13.21 -39.27
CA VAL A 130 -8.74 -14.64 -39.01
C VAL A 130 -9.58 -15.08 -37.82
N VAL A 131 -10.23 -16.24 -37.94
CA VAL A 131 -10.96 -16.89 -36.86
C VAL A 131 -10.32 -18.23 -36.59
N LEU A 132 -9.92 -18.46 -35.34
CA LEU A 132 -9.52 -19.77 -34.87
C LEU A 132 -10.69 -20.37 -34.08
N LEU A 133 -11.15 -21.55 -34.47
CA LEU A 133 -12.14 -22.31 -33.71
C LEU A 133 -11.47 -23.52 -33.07
N GLY A 134 -11.70 -23.76 -31.79
CA GLY A 134 -11.34 -25.00 -31.10
C GLY A 134 -12.55 -25.93 -30.99
N TYR A 135 -12.37 -27.24 -31.16
CA TYR A 135 -13.43 -28.22 -30.97
C TYR A 135 -13.29 -28.94 -29.63
N GLY A 136 -14.29 -28.83 -28.76
CA GLY A 136 -14.30 -29.50 -27.48
C GLY A 136 -15.56 -29.24 -26.66
N GLN A 137 -15.63 -29.84 -25.47
CA GLN A 137 -16.69 -29.56 -24.50
C GLN A 137 -16.33 -28.32 -23.70
N VAL A 138 -17.25 -27.34 -23.64
CA VAL A 138 -17.08 -26.13 -22.84
C VAL A 138 -18.19 -26.05 -21.81
N GLU A 139 -17.85 -26.14 -20.52
CA GLU A 139 -18.81 -25.98 -19.44
C GLU A 139 -19.27 -24.52 -19.30
N GLY A 140 -20.59 -24.31 -19.29
CA GLY A 140 -21.20 -22.99 -19.07
C GLY A 140 -21.11 -22.01 -20.26
N CYS A 141 -20.96 -22.52 -21.48
CA CYS A 141 -21.33 -21.80 -22.69
C CYS A 141 -22.88 -21.73 -22.78
N PHE A 142 -23.45 -20.76 -23.50
CA PHE A 142 -24.91 -20.55 -23.56
C PHE A 142 -25.68 -21.85 -23.81
N ASP A 143 -26.72 -22.05 -23.00
CA ASP A 143 -27.65 -23.17 -23.12
C ASP A 143 -28.49 -23.04 -24.40
N ASP A 144 -27.97 -23.61 -25.48
CA ASP A 144 -28.67 -23.97 -26.71
C ASP A 144 -29.42 -25.31 -26.58
N GLN A 145 -29.55 -25.84 -25.35
CA GLN A 145 -30.06 -27.18 -25.02
C GLN A 145 -29.16 -28.32 -25.50
N LEU A 146 -27.87 -28.05 -25.76
CA LEU A 146 -26.85 -29.04 -26.15
C LEU A 146 -25.78 -29.28 -25.06
N ALA A 147 -26.10 -29.00 -23.79
CA ALA A 147 -25.22 -29.28 -22.67
C ALA A 147 -24.77 -30.75 -22.70
N GLY A 148 -23.45 -30.98 -22.76
CA GLY A 148 -22.84 -32.31 -22.83
C GLY A 148 -22.44 -32.80 -24.22
N THR A 149 -22.39 -31.94 -25.24
CA THR A 149 -21.85 -32.28 -26.58
C THR A 149 -20.70 -31.35 -26.97
N ALA A 150 -19.64 -31.91 -27.55
CA ALA A 150 -18.51 -31.15 -28.08
C ALA A 150 -18.92 -30.32 -29.31
N ARG A 151 -18.38 -29.11 -29.44
CA ARG A 151 -18.72 -28.14 -30.50
C ARG A 151 -17.52 -27.28 -30.89
N TRP A 152 -17.61 -26.62 -32.04
CA TRP A 152 -16.68 -25.55 -32.43
C TRP A 152 -16.93 -24.29 -31.59
N VAL A 153 -15.88 -23.76 -30.97
CA VAL A 153 -15.89 -22.57 -30.12
C VAL A 153 -14.80 -21.60 -30.57
N GLY A 154 -15.10 -20.30 -30.60
CA GLY A 154 -14.10 -19.28 -30.92
C GLY A 154 -12.96 -19.25 -29.92
N VAL A 155 -11.72 -19.23 -30.42
CA VAL A 155 -10.51 -19.02 -29.62
C VAL A 155 -10.11 -17.55 -29.78
N PRO A 156 -10.08 -16.76 -28.69
CA PRO A 156 -9.71 -15.36 -28.78
C PRO A 156 -8.23 -15.20 -29.15
N PRO A 157 -7.86 -14.18 -29.95
CA PRO A 157 -6.46 -13.86 -30.21
C PRO A 157 -5.79 -13.29 -28.95
N GLU A 158 -4.54 -13.68 -28.72
CA GLU A 158 -3.65 -13.14 -27.69
C GLU A 158 -3.11 -11.76 -28.06
N SER A 159 -2.79 -11.56 -29.35
CA SER A 159 -2.32 -10.28 -29.88
C SER A 159 -2.51 -10.19 -31.40
N GLU A 160 -2.55 -8.96 -31.90
CA GLU A 160 -2.63 -8.64 -33.32
C GLU A 160 -1.33 -7.97 -33.78
N GLN A 161 -0.76 -8.45 -34.88
CA GLN A 161 0.36 -7.84 -35.58
C GLN A 161 -0.08 -7.42 -36.99
N ALA A 162 0.72 -6.57 -37.65
CA ALA A 162 0.36 -5.99 -38.95
C ALA A 162 0.02 -7.02 -40.04
N GLU A 163 0.56 -8.24 -39.96
CA GLU A 163 0.38 -9.29 -40.98
C GLU A 163 -0.07 -10.65 -40.38
N ALA A 164 -0.36 -10.74 -39.07
CA ALA A 164 -0.73 -12.00 -38.43
C ALA A 164 -1.55 -11.79 -37.14
N LEU A 165 -2.38 -12.77 -36.80
CA LEU A 165 -3.01 -12.89 -35.47
C LEU A 165 -2.34 -14.02 -34.69
N ASN A 166 -2.07 -13.76 -33.41
CA ASN A 166 -1.45 -14.71 -32.49
C ASN A 166 -2.50 -15.32 -31.57
N PHE A 167 -2.49 -16.63 -31.41
CA PHE A 167 -3.40 -17.38 -30.54
C PHE A 167 -2.62 -18.26 -29.58
N LEU A 168 -3.13 -18.45 -28.36
CA LEU A 168 -2.54 -19.40 -27.42
C LEU A 168 -3.00 -20.84 -27.73
N VAL A 169 -2.03 -21.75 -27.81
CA VAL A 169 -2.23 -23.20 -27.87
C VAL A 169 -1.72 -23.80 -26.57
N HIS A 170 -2.64 -24.38 -25.79
CA HIS A 170 -2.33 -24.88 -24.45
C HIS A 170 -1.77 -26.31 -24.50
N PRO A 171 -0.89 -26.68 -23.56
CA PRO A 171 -0.40 -28.05 -23.48
C PRO A 171 -1.50 -29.04 -23.06
N GLY A 172 -1.44 -30.27 -23.57
CA GLY A 172 -2.41 -31.35 -23.30
C GLY A 172 -2.63 -31.69 -21.82
N GLU A 173 -3.72 -32.42 -21.52
CA GLU A 173 -4.37 -32.60 -20.19
C GLU A 173 -3.41 -32.62 -18.98
N GLY A 174 -3.40 -31.53 -18.19
CA GLY A 174 -2.85 -31.54 -16.83
C GLY A 174 -2.10 -30.30 -16.34
N ALA A 175 -1.86 -29.28 -17.16
CA ALA A 175 -1.16 -28.07 -16.72
C ALA A 175 -2.09 -27.04 -16.07
N ALA A 176 -2.03 -26.91 -14.74
CA ALA A 176 -2.69 -25.83 -14.02
C ALA A 176 -1.93 -24.50 -14.25
N VAL A 177 -2.41 -23.66 -15.16
CA VAL A 177 -1.85 -22.32 -15.41
C VAL A 177 -2.67 -21.27 -14.67
N ARG A 178 -1.99 -20.38 -13.92
CA ARG A 178 -2.58 -19.19 -13.29
C ARG A 178 -2.47 -18.00 -14.25
N LEU A 179 -3.55 -17.71 -14.97
CA LEU A 179 -3.80 -16.42 -15.61
C LEU A 179 -5.23 -15.96 -15.28
N ALA A 180 -5.46 -14.66 -15.22
CA ALA A 180 -6.72 -14.03 -14.76
C ALA A 180 -7.92 -14.22 -15.72
N VAL A 181 -7.70 -14.90 -16.84
CA VAL A 181 -8.71 -15.28 -17.83
C VAL A 181 -8.35 -16.70 -18.28
N ALA A 182 -9.03 -17.72 -17.78
CA ALA A 182 -8.84 -19.08 -18.29
C ALA A 182 -9.59 -19.20 -19.63
N PRO A 183 -8.92 -19.52 -20.76
CA PRO A 183 -9.64 -20.04 -21.91
C PRO A 183 -10.27 -21.40 -21.55
N PRO A 184 -11.28 -21.87 -22.30
CA PRO A 184 -11.79 -23.23 -22.12
C PRO A 184 -10.65 -24.25 -22.24
N ALA A 185 -10.86 -25.45 -21.67
CA ALA A 185 -9.91 -26.56 -21.64
C ALA A 185 -9.05 -26.71 -22.92
N PRO A 186 -7.79 -27.20 -22.83
CA PRO A 186 -6.91 -27.32 -24.00
C PRO A 186 -7.60 -28.09 -25.13
N PHE A 187 -7.77 -27.43 -26.30
CA PHE A 187 -8.27 -28.07 -27.50
C PHE A 187 -7.14 -28.82 -28.21
N SER A 188 -7.44 -29.97 -28.81
CA SER A 188 -6.51 -30.69 -29.71
C SER A 188 -6.94 -30.63 -31.18
N LYS A 189 -8.06 -29.95 -31.47
CA LYS A 189 -8.67 -29.83 -32.79
C LYS A 189 -9.01 -28.36 -33.03
N TYR A 190 -8.46 -27.83 -34.10
CA TYR A 190 -8.57 -26.43 -34.46
C TYR A 190 -9.06 -26.28 -35.90
N TRP A 191 -9.78 -25.19 -36.18
CA TRP A 191 -10.25 -24.83 -37.52
C TRP A 191 -9.91 -23.37 -37.81
N ILE A 192 -9.11 -23.14 -38.84
CA ILE A 192 -8.64 -21.81 -39.23
C ILE A 192 -9.51 -21.30 -40.37
N CYS A 193 -10.19 -20.17 -40.13
CA CYS A 193 -11.01 -19.48 -41.11
C CYS A 193 -10.37 -18.15 -41.47
N LYS A 194 -10.35 -17.79 -42.76
CA LYS A 194 -9.91 -16.49 -43.25
C LYS A 194 -11.10 -15.76 -43.88
N ILE A 195 -11.52 -14.66 -43.26
CA ILE A 195 -12.51 -13.74 -43.82
C ILE A 195 -11.78 -12.80 -44.76
N THR A 196 -12.13 -12.80 -46.03
CA THR A 196 -11.48 -11.99 -47.07
C THR A 196 -12.45 -10.94 -47.64
N PRO A 197 -11.97 -9.99 -48.45
CA PRO A 197 -12.87 -9.09 -49.19
C PRO A 197 -13.90 -9.82 -50.06
N ASN A 198 -13.63 -11.09 -50.42
CA ASN A 198 -14.51 -11.93 -51.23
C ASN A 198 -15.40 -12.88 -50.41
N SER A 199 -15.27 -12.91 -49.08
CA SER A 199 -16.14 -13.71 -48.22
C SER A 199 -17.58 -13.23 -48.33
N THR A 200 -18.50 -14.17 -48.25
CA THR A 200 -19.93 -13.90 -48.34
C THR A 200 -20.41 -13.10 -47.12
N ASP A 201 -21.50 -12.34 -47.29
CA ASP A 201 -22.16 -11.68 -46.17
C ASP A 201 -22.54 -12.67 -45.06
N ALA A 202 -22.90 -13.91 -45.40
CA ALA A 202 -23.24 -14.94 -44.43
C ALA A 202 -22.03 -15.33 -43.57
N GLU A 203 -20.86 -15.54 -44.18
CA GLU A 203 -19.61 -15.84 -43.45
C GLU A 203 -19.20 -14.68 -42.53
N ARG A 204 -19.33 -13.43 -43.00
CA ARG A 204 -19.04 -12.26 -42.17
C ARG A 204 -19.96 -12.13 -40.97
N ARG A 205 -21.25 -12.42 -41.13
CA ARG A 205 -22.22 -12.43 -40.04
C ARG A 205 -21.89 -13.50 -39.00
N ILE A 206 -21.67 -14.73 -39.45
CA ILE A 206 -21.31 -15.85 -38.57
C ILE A 206 -20.02 -15.53 -37.81
N ASN A 207 -19.01 -14.94 -38.46
CA ASN A 207 -17.78 -14.50 -37.79
C ASN A 207 -18.06 -13.50 -36.65
N LEU A 208 -18.85 -12.45 -36.91
CA LEU A 208 -19.18 -11.44 -35.90
C LEU A 208 -20.00 -12.03 -34.74
N GLU A 209 -20.91 -12.98 -35.03
CA GLU A 209 -21.66 -13.70 -33.98
C GLU A 209 -20.75 -14.59 -33.11
N LEU A 210 -19.79 -15.31 -33.72
CA LEU A 210 -18.82 -16.14 -32.99
C LEU A 210 -17.87 -15.30 -32.13
N GLN A 211 -17.44 -14.15 -32.64
CA GLN A 211 -16.64 -13.19 -31.89
C GLN A 211 -17.41 -12.64 -30.68
N ALA A 212 -18.65 -12.20 -30.90
CA ALA A 212 -19.54 -11.74 -29.83
C ALA A 212 -19.76 -12.82 -28.76
N GLN A 213 -19.95 -14.08 -29.18
CA GLN A 213 -20.07 -15.22 -28.28
C GLN A 213 -18.81 -15.41 -27.41
N THR A 214 -17.63 -15.33 -28.03
CA THR A 214 -16.33 -15.42 -27.33
C THR A 214 -16.21 -14.35 -26.25
N TYR A 215 -16.63 -13.11 -26.54
CA TYR A 215 -16.62 -12.02 -25.57
C TYR A 215 -17.60 -12.21 -24.43
N ILE A 216 -18.79 -12.73 -24.71
CA ILE A 216 -19.75 -13.03 -23.66
C ILE A 216 -19.21 -14.11 -22.73
N ASP A 217 -18.65 -15.20 -23.28
CA ASP A 217 -18.08 -16.28 -22.48
C ASP A 217 -16.90 -15.78 -21.62
N GLY A 218 -16.04 -14.93 -22.20
CA GLY A 218 -14.95 -14.25 -21.48
C GLY A 218 -15.46 -13.44 -20.29
N PHE A 219 -16.50 -12.62 -20.48
CA PHE A 219 -17.11 -11.85 -19.39
C PHE A 219 -17.74 -12.74 -18.31
N LEU A 220 -18.54 -13.75 -18.71
CA LEU A 220 -19.19 -14.66 -17.78
C LEU A 220 -18.18 -15.42 -16.91
N SER A 221 -17.01 -15.76 -17.47
CA SER A 221 -15.94 -16.44 -16.74
C SER A 221 -15.36 -15.61 -15.59
N ALA A 222 -15.40 -14.28 -15.68
CA ALA A 222 -14.90 -13.37 -14.67
C ALA A 222 -15.92 -13.05 -13.56
N LEU A 223 -17.19 -13.45 -13.72
CA LEU A 223 -18.22 -13.24 -12.71
C LEU A 223 -18.10 -14.23 -11.55
N SER A 224 -18.56 -13.81 -10.36
CA SER A 224 -18.74 -14.76 -9.25
C SER A 224 -19.74 -15.87 -9.66
N PRO A 225 -19.64 -17.10 -9.11
CA PRO A 225 -20.52 -18.20 -9.49
C PRO A 225 -22.02 -17.85 -9.42
N THR A 226 -22.43 -17.15 -8.36
CA THR A 226 -23.80 -16.69 -8.18
C THR A 226 -24.24 -15.71 -9.27
N MET A 227 -23.38 -14.75 -9.62
CA MET A 227 -23.69 -13.77 -10.67
C MET A 227 -23.70 -14.41 -12.05
N ARG A 228 -22.75 -15.31 -12.33
CA ARG A 228 -22.69 -16.08 -13.57
C ARG A 228 -23.99 -16.86 -13.80
N THR A 229 -24.43 -17.64 -12.81
CA THR A 229 -25.69 -18.41 -12.91
C THR A 229 -26.90 -17.49 -13.14
N ALA A 230 -26.95 -16.34 -12.47
CA ALA A 230 -28.04 -15.38 -12.66
C ALA A 230 -28.04 -14.77 -14.08
N ALA A 231 -26.85 -14.39 -14.58
CA ALA A 231 -26.66 -13.87 -15.93
C ALA A 231 -27.08 -14.91 -16.99
N GLU A 232 -26.53 -16.12 -16.91
CA GLU A 232 -26.85 -17.25 -17.80
C GLU A 232 -28.37 -17.55 -17.81
N THR A 233 -29.02 -17.48 -16.66
CA THR A 233 -30.48 -17.69 -16.55
C THR A 233 -31.28 -16.62 -17.31
N GLU A 234 -30.94 -15.34 -17.15
CA GLU A 234 -31.61 -14.26 -17.87
C GLU A 234 -31.34 -14.35 -19.37
N MET A 235 -30.10 -14.65 -19.76
CA MET A 235 -29.65 -14.76 -21.14
C MET A 235 -30.27 -15.96 -21.88
N GLY A 236 -30.43 -17.10 -21.21
CA GLY A 236 -31.12 -18.28 -21.73
C GLY A 236 -32.64 -18.13 -21.82
N SER A 237 -33.21 -17.08 -21.21
CA SER A 237 -34.66 -16.86 -21.16
C SER A 237 -35.08 -15.55 -21.82
N ARG A 238 -35.13 -14.47 -21.04
CA ARG A 238 -35.74 -13.19 -21.39
C ARG A 238 -34.80 -12.27 -22.14
N LEU A 239 -33.51 -12.34 -21.85
CA LEU A 239 -32.45 -11.52 -22.43
C LEU A 239 -31.68 -12.27 -23.53
N ARG A 240 -32.33 -13.19 -24.23
CA ARG A 240 -31.71 -13.89 -25.36
C ARG A 240 -31.26 -12.89 -26.43
N LEU A 241 -29.95 -12.86 -26.66
CA LEU A 241 -29.31 -11.94 -27.61
C LEU A 241 -29.79 -12.19 -29.05
N ARG A 242 -29.87 -11.10 -29.80
CA ARG A 242 -30.17 -11.08 -31.23
C ARG A 242 -29.19 -10.17 -31.95
N TYR A 243 -28.96 -10.47 -33.22
CA TYR A 243 -28.13 -9.67 -34.10
C TYR A 243 -28.96 -9.06 -35.22
N GLU A 244 -28.72 -7.78 -35.49
CA GLU A 244 -29.20 -7.07 -36.66
C GLU A 244 -28.00 -6.40 -37.35
N TRP A 245 -28.09 -6.20 -38.67
CA TRP A 245 -26.90 -5.96 -39.51
C TRP A 245 -26.92 -4.59 -40.20
N ASP A 246 -27.34 -3.54 -39.48
CA ASP A 246 -27.68 -2.23 -40.04
C ASP A 246 -27.03 -1.03 -39.32
N GLY A 247 -26.22 -1.22 -38.28
CA GLY A 247 -25.57 -0.14 -37.53
C GLY A 247 -24.55 -0.65 -36.53
N ASP A 248 -23.93 0.23 -35.74
CA ASP A 248 -23.07 -0.11 -34.60
C ASP A 248 -23.72 0.52 -33.36
N TYR A 249 -24.61 -0.22 -32.71
CA TYR A 249 -25.31 0.22 -31.50
C TYR A 249 -26.06 -0.96 -30.84
N TYR A 250 -26.34 -0.84 -29.55
CA TYR A 250 -27.19 -1.77 -28.82
C TYR A 250 -28.57 -1.20 -28.53
N THR A 251 -29.60 -2.05 -28.58
CA THR A 251 -30.92 -1.74 -28.04
C THR A 251 -31.40 -2.85 -27.11
N GLY A 252 -31.66 -2.52 -25.84
CA GLY A 252 -32.26 -3.47 -24.89
C GLY A 252 -33.77 -3.64 -25.11
N PHE A 253 -34.43 -2.58 -25.60
CA PHE A 253 -35.88 -2.49 -25.67
C PHE A 253 -36.38 -1.97 -27.02
N TRP A 254 -37.45 -2.56 -27.52
CA TRP A 254 -38.09 -2.12 -28.76
C TRP A 254 -39.34 -1.28 -28.48
N TRP A 255 -39.30 0.02 -28.82
CA TRP A 255 -40.41 0.96 -28.65
C TRP A 255 -41.26 1.13 -29.92
N ARG A 256 -42.04 0.12 -30.32
CA ARG A 256 -43.10 0.32 -31.33
C ARG A 256 -44.43 0.69 -30.65
N SER A 257 -44.63 1.99 -30.45
CA SER A 257 -45.92 2.70 -30.31
C SER A 257 -47.01 2.20 -29.33
N LEU A 258 -46.68 1.89 -28.07
CA LEU A 258 -47.73 1.62 -27.05
C LEU A 258 -47.61 2.40 -25.73
N GLY A 259 -46.79 3.46 -25.67
CA GLY A 259 -46.72 4.30 -24.47
C GLY A 259 -46.50 3.49 -23.18
N SER A 260 -47.18 3.85 -22.09
CA SER A 260 -47.06 3.22 -20.77
C SER A 260 -47.59 1.78 -20.64
N ALA A 261 -47.86 1.07 -21.75
CA ALA A 261 -48.52 -0.24 -21.75
C ALA A 261 -47.60 -1.46 -21.97
N GLY A 262 -46.28 -1.29 -22.02
CA GLY A 262 -45.34 -2.43 -21.92
C GLY A 262 -44.06 -2.25 -22.71
N ARG A 263 -42.92 -2.28 -22.00
CA ARG A 263 -41.57 -2.37 -22.58
C ARG A 263 -41.38 -3.77 -23.16
N ILE A 264 -41.15 -3.89 -24.47
CA ILE A 264 -40.79 -5.18 -25.08
C ILE A 264 -39.29 -5.35 -24.92
N VAL A 265 -38.91 -6.26 -24.03
CA VAL A 265 -37.53 -6.66 -23.84
C VAL A 265 -37.09 -7.48 -25.05
N ARG A 266 -36.15 -6.93 -25.79
CA ARG A 266 -35.60 -7.55 -27.01
C ARG A 266 -34.18 -7.04 -27.18
N PRO A 267 -33.21 -7.62 -26.45
CA PRO A 267 -31.81 -7.25 -26.60
C PRO A 267 -31.35 -7.55 -28.01
N THR A 268 -30.95 -6.50 -28.72
CA THR A 268 -30.42 -6.59 -30.07
C THR A 268 -29.12 -5.80 -30.13
N VAL A 269 -28.05 -6.48 -30.51
CA VAL A 269 -26.80 -5.86 -30.92
C VAL A 269 -26.87 -5.63 -32.43
N HIS A 270 -26.74 -4.38 -32.85
CA HIS A 270 -26.65 -4.00 -34.24
C HIS A 270 -25.18 -3.89 -34.61
N LEU A 271 -24.75 -4.60 -35.67
CA LEU A 271 -23.38 -4.56 -36.19
C LEU A 271 -23.37 -4.29 -37.70
N LYS A 272 -22.33 -3.61 -38.19
CA LYS A 272 -22.01 -3.59 -39.61
C LYS A 272 -21.18 -4.83 -39.97
N LEU A 273 -21.22 -5.24 -41.23
CA LEU A 273 -20.32 -6.30 -41.72
C LEU A 273 -18.83 -5.89 -41.69
N THR A 274 -18.56 -4.61 -41.43
CA THR A 274 -17.23 -4.01 -41.29
C THR A 274 -16.87 -3.66 -39.84
N SER A 275 -17.69 -4.06 -38.85
CA SER A 275 -17.38 -3.81 -37.44
C SER A 275 -16.12 -4.58 -37.05
N ASN A 276 -15.23 -3.92 -36.32
CA ASN A 276 -14.00 -4.53 -35.83
C ASN A 276 -14.19 -5.11 -34.41
N ALA A 277 -13.15 -5.77 -33.90
CA ALA A 277 -13.13 -6.40 -32.58
C ALA A 277 -13.56 -5.44 -31.45
N GLY A 278 -13.05 -4.21 -31.44
CA GLY A 278 -13.38 -3.21 -30.44
C GLY A 278 -14.85 -2.78 -30.50
N THR A 279 -15.41 -2.58 -31.70
CA THR A 279 -16.84 -2.28 -31.88
C THR A 279 -17.71 -3.42 -31.38
N VAL A 280 -17.38 -4.67 -31.73
CA VAL A 280 -18.15 -5.83 -31.25
C VAL A 280 -18.10 -5.93 -29.72
N ALA A 281 -16.92 -5.79 -29.12
CA ALA A 281 -16.77 -5.82 -27.66
C ALA A 281 -17.54 -4.69 -26.97
N HIS A 282 -17.57 -3.49 -27.55
CA HIS A 282 -18.30 -2.34 -27.02
C HIS A 282 -19.81 -2.58 -27.01
N GLU A 283 -20.41 -3.00 -28.14
CA GLU A 283 -21.85 -3.26 -28.20
C GLU A 283 -22.27 -4.46 -27.33
N ILE A 284 -21.39 -5.46 -27.22
CA ILE A 284 -21.57 -6.57 -26.29
C ILE A 284 -21.47 -6.09 -24.84
N GLY A 285 -20.62 -5.10 -24.55
CA GLY A 285 -20.56 -4.43 -23.26
C GLY A 285 -21.92 -3.83 -22.84
N HIS A 286 -22.61 -3.14 -23.75
CA HIS A 286 -23.97 -2.64 -23.51
C HIS A 286 -24.96 -3.77 -23.21
N TYR A 287 -24.90 -4.87 -23.96
CA TYR A 287 -25.72 -6.05 -23.72
C TYR A 287 -25.44 -6.67 -22.34
N LEU A 288 -24.18 -6.90 -22.00
CA LEU A 288 -23.76 -7.49 -20.74
C LEU A 288 -24.12 -6.59 -19.56
N THR A 289 -24.03 -5.27 -19.75
CA THR A 289 -24.55 -4.29 -18.79
C THR A 289 -26.01 -4.59 -18.48
N HIS A 290 -26.86 -4.66 -19.51
CA HIS A 290 -28.28 -4.94 -19.36
C HIS A 290 -28.53 -6.25 -18.58
N VAL A 291 -27.75 -7.29 -18.88
CA VAL A 291 -27.85 -8.60 -18.21
C VAL A 291 -27.65 -8.47 -16.71
N ILE A 292 -26.59 -7.78 -16.25
CA ILE A 292 -26.23 -7.79 -14.84
C ILE A 292 -26.82 -6.64 -14.02
N VAL A 293 -27.11 -5.48 -14.64
CA VAL A 293 -27.78 -4.35 -13.96
C VAL A 293 -29.30 -4.50 -13.99
N GLY A 294 -29.82 -5.30 -14.92
CA GLY A 294 -31.23 -5.54 -15.09
C GLY A 294 -31.99 -4.38 -15.73
N ASP A 295 -33.26 -4.68 -15.94
CA ASP A 295 -34.17 -4.02 -16.86
C ASP A 295 -34.43 -2.52 -16.59
N ASP A 296 -34.69 -2.16 -15.34
CA ASP A 296 -35.06 -0.78 -14.97
C ASP A 296 -33.84 0.14 -14.95
N ALA A 297 -32.70 -0.40 -14.54
CA ALA A 297 -31.43 0.32 -14.58
C ALA A 297 -30.98 0.52 -16.02
N GLN A 298 -31.01 -0.52 -16.86
CA GLN A 298 -30.71 -0.40 -18.28
C GLN A 298 -31.61 0.62 -18.95
N SER A 299 -32.91 0.58 -18.70
CA SER A 299 -33.85 1.54 -19.28
C SER A 299 -33.57 2.99 -18.85
N SER A 300 -33.01 3.17 -17.65
CA SER A 300 -32.60 4.49 -17.18
C SER A 300 -31.29 4.94 -17.82
N LEU A 301 -30.32 4.03 -18.00
CA LEU A 301 -29.05 4.27 -18.68
C LEU A 301 -29.26 4.63 -20.16
N GLU A 302 -30.06 3.85 -20.89
CA GLU A 302 -30.41 4.16 -22.29
C GLU A 302 -31.09 5.54 -22.42
N GLY A 303 -31.83 5.97 -21.40
CA GLY A 303 -32.42 7.30 -21.33
C GLY A 303 -31.43 8.45 -21.15
N GLN A 304 -30.16 8.17 -20.81
CA GLN A 304 -29.09 9.16 -20.69
C GLN A 304 -28.43 9.49 -22.04
N ALA A 305 -28.53 8.58 -23.02
CA ALA A 305 -27.88 8.74 -24.32
C ALA A 305 -28.38 10.00 -25.05
N PRO A 306 -27.49 10.83 -25.59
CA PRO A 306 -27.88 12.07 -26.27
C PRO A 306 -28.63 11.76 -27.57
N LEU A 307 -29.81 12.37 -27.75
CA LEU A 307 -30.71 12.07 -28.87
C LEU A 307 -30.25 12.61 -30.25
N LEU A 308 -29.35 13.59 -30.31
CA LEU A 308 -29.08 14.38 -31.53
C LEU A 308 -27.61 14.77 -31.77
N SER A 309 -26.67 14.33 -30.93
CA SER A 309 -25.25 14.68 -31.05
C SER A 309 -24.37 13.46 -30.85
N GLY A 310 -23.31 13.34 -31.65
CA GLY A 310 -22.24 12.38 -31.36
C GLY A 310 -21.54 12.73 -30.04
N HIS A 311 -21.01 11.72 -29.37
CA HIS A 311 -20.24 11.82 -28.14
C HIS A 311 -19.13 10.74 -28.17
N GLY A 312 -18.19 10.83 -27.24
CA GLY A 312 -17.14 9.85 -27.05
C GLY A 312 -16.26 10.21 -25.85
N ILE A 313 -15.30 9.34 -25.55
CA ILE A 313 -14.35 9.55 -24.46
C ILE A 313 -13.75 10.96 -24.52
N ARG A 314 -13.72 11.65 -23.38
CA ARG A 314 -13.34 13.07 -23.16
C ARG A 314 -14.46 14.10 -23.34
N ASP A 315 -15.64 13.74 -23.85
CA ASP A 315 -16.75 14.70 -23.96
C ASP A 315 -17.41 14.96 -22.60
N GLU A 316 -17.82 16.22 -22.36
CA GLU A 316 -18.49 16.63 -21.12
C GLU A 316 -19.98 16.28 -21.16
N MET A 317 -20.32 15.14 -20.55
CA MET A 317 -21.69 14.64 -20.49
C MET A 317 -22.38 14.93 -19.14
N GLY A 318 -21.58 15.26 -18.12
CA GLY A 318 -22.03 15.51 -16.76
C GLY A 318 -22.03 14.25 -15.90
N ARG A 319 -22.07 14.45 -14.58
CA ARG A 319 -21.86 13.39 -13.56
C ARG A 319 -22.94 12.30 -13.48
N THR A 320 -24.05 12.49 -14.17
CA THR A 320 -25.17 11.53 -14.23
C THR A 320 -25.17 10.69 -15.51
N TYR A 321 -24.18 10.86 -16.38
CA TYR A 321 -24.02 10.09 -17.60
C TYR A 321 -23.04 8.94 -17.36
N MET A 322 -23.47 7.71 -17.60
CA MET A 322 -22.66 6.50 -17.38
C MET A 322 -22.93 5.37 -18.38
N VAL A 323 -23.84 5.57 -19.34
CA VAL A 323 -24.29 4.50 -20.25
C VAL A 323 -23.12 3.89 -21.04
N GLU A 324 -22.25 4.72 -21.61
CA GLU A 324 -21.07 4.24 -22.36
C GLU A 324 -19.95 3.76 -21.46
N ASP A 325 -19.81 4.33 -20.26
CA ASP A 325 -18.71 4.00 -19.37
C ASP A 325 -18.69 2.53 -18.96
N TYR A 326 -19.87 1.97 -18.76
CA TYR A 326 -19.99 0.56 -18.48
C TYR A 326 -19.57 -0.30 -19.69
N ALA A 327 -19.94 0.09 -20.90
CA ALA A 327 -19.51 -0.60 -22.12
C ALA A 327 -18.00 -0.44 -22.37
N TYR A 328 -17.40 0.73 -22.14
CA TYR A 328 -15.96 0.95 -22.23
C TYR A 328 -15.17 0.09 -21.24
N LEU A 329 -15.64 -0.07 -20.00
CA LEU A 329 -15.00 -0.95 -19.04
C LEU A 329 -15.01 -2.42 -19.52
N VAL A 330 -16.16 -2.89 -20.03
CA VAL A 330 -16.29 -4.26 -20.53
C VAL A 330 -15.42 -4.46 -21.79
N GLN A 331 -15.42 -3.50 -22.70
CA GLN A 331 -14.53 -3.50 -23.86
C GLN A 331 -13.07 -3.61 -23.41
N TYR A 332 -12.62 -2.75 -22.48
CA TYR A 332 -11.27 -2.80 -21.95
C TYR A 332 -10.92 -4.17 -21.34
N PHE A 333 -11.82 -4.74 -20.55
CA PHE A 333 -11.65 -6.08 -19.99
C PHE A 333 -11.46 -7.15 -21.07
N LEU A 334 -12.22 -7.08 -22.16
CA LEU A 334 -12.23 -8.10 -23.21
C LEU A 334 -11.11 -7.94 -24.25
N THR A 335 -10.69 -6.71 -24.53
CA THR A 335 -9.75 -6.40 -25.63
C THR A 335 -8.46 -5.74 -25.18
N GLY A 336 -8.29 -5.49 -23.87
CA GLY A 336 -7.11 -4.81 -23.31
C GLY A 336 -7.04 -3.30 -23.58
N GLY A 337 -8.07 -2.72 -24.21
CA GLY A 337 -8.06 -1.33 -24.65
C GLY A 337 -9.41 -0.86 -25.15
N VAL A 338 -9.66 0.46 -25.08
CA VAL A 338 -10.80 1.11 -25.73
C VAL A 338 -10.30 1.81 -26.98
N GLY A 339 -10.36 1.10 -28.10
CA GLY A 339 -9.59 1.49 -29.30
C GLY A 339 -8.09 1.45 -28.98
N SER A 340 -7.40 2.57 -29.12
CA SER A 340 -5.97 2.68 -28.77
C SER A 340 -5.71 3.18 -27.34
N LEU A 341 -6.75 3.31 -26.52
CA LEU A 341 -6.67 3.91 -25.18
C LEU A 341 -6.57 2.82 -24.10
N ASP A 342 -5.70 3.04 -23.11
CA ASP A 342 -5.56 2.20 -21.92
C ASP A 342 -6.21 2.88 -20.71
N LEU A 343 -7.24 2.27 -20.12
CA LEU A 343 -7.97 2.82 -18.97
C LEU A 343 -7.12 2.93 -17.71
N LEU A 344 -6.01 2.19 -17.60
CA LEU A 344 -5.06 2.29 -16.50
C LEU A 344 -4.05 3.44 -16.66
N ASP A 345 -4.05 4.10 -17.82
CA ASP A 345 -3.24 5.27 -18.10
C ASP A 345 -4.10 6.51 -18.42
N PRO A 346 -4.74 7.11 -17.39
CA PRO A 346 -5.58 8.28 -17.57
C PRO A 346 -4.83 9.50 -18.13
N TYR A 347 -3.49 9.52 -18.05
CA TYR A 347 -2.68 10.56 -18.68
C TYR A 347 -2.87 10.57 -20.20
N THR A 348 -2.72 9.44 -20.90
CA THR A 348 -2.90 9.44 -22.37
C THR A 348 -4.35 9.72 -22.77
N ILE A 349 -5.31 9.35 -21.92
CA ILE A 349 -6.73 9.61 -22.15
C ILE A 349 -7.06 11.10 -21.99
N PHE A 350 -6.62 11.75 -20.92
CA PHE A 350 -7.07 13.09 -20.52
C PHE A 350 -6.00 14.18 -20.63
N GLN A 351 -4.80 13.87 -21.14
CA GLN A 351 -3.75 14.88 -21.35
C GLN A 351 -4.27 16.12 -22.08
N GLY A 352 -3.77 17.28 -21.65
CA GLY A 352 -4.20 18.59 -22.14
C GLY A 352 -5.47 19.14 -21.47
N PHE A 353 -6.17 18.35 -20.65
CA PHE A 353 -7.21 18.88 -19.77
C PHE A 353 -6.62 19.29 -18.43
N THR A 354 -7.29 20.20 -17.74
CA THR A 354 -6.94 20.58 -16.37
C THR A 354 -8.20 20.54 -15.51
N PRO A 355 -8.09 20.04 -14.27
CA PRO A 355 -9.16 20.13 -13.29
C PRO A 355 -9.61 21.57 -13.04
N LEU A 356 -8.90 22.61 -13.47
CA LEU A 356 -9.39 24.00 -13.40
C LEU A 356 -10.49 24.34 -14.40
N THR A 357 -10.56 23.65 -15.54
CA THR A 357 -11.44 24.03 -16.65
C THR A 357 -12.42 22.95 -17.04
N ARG A 358 -12.17 21.71 -16.61
CA ARG A 358 -12.98 20.53 -16.93
C ARG A 358 -13.42 19.85 -15.64
N ASP A 359 -14.67 19.45 -15.58
CA ASP A 359 -15.15 18.60 -14.49
C ASP A 359 -14.89 17.13 -14.82
N TYR A 360 -13.75 16.59 -14.39
CA TYR A 360 -13.30 15.24 -14.76
C TYR A 360 -14.33 14.13 -14.51
N PRO A 361 -15.00 14.07 -13.35
CA PRO A 361 -16.07 13.09 -13.10
C PRO A 361 -17.25 13.17 -14.07
N GLY A 362 -17.43 14.30 -14.77
CA GLY A 362 -18.46 14.49 -15.78
C GLY A 362 -17.98 14.24 -17.21
N LEU A 363 -16.73 13.80 -17.40
CA LEU A 363 -16.21 13.39 -18.70
C LEU A 363 -16.62 11.94 -18.98
N GLU A 364 -17.13 11.69 -20.18
CA GLU A 364 -17.30 10.34 -20.69
C GLU A 364 -15.95 9.60 -20.71
N GLY A 365 -15.94 8.36 -20.25
CA GLY A 365 -14.75 7.53 -20.06
C GLY A 365 -14.15 7.63 -18.65
N PHE A 366 -14.43 8.69 -17.88
CA PHE A 366 -13.87 8.84 -16.54
C PHE A 366 -14.43 7.81 -15.53
N PRO A 367 -15.75 7.55 -15.46
CA PRO A 367 -16.26 6.44 -14.66
C PRO A 367 -15.62 5.08 -15.00
N SER A 368 -15.29 4.86 -16.29
CA SER A 368 -14.57 3.66 -16.74
C SER A 368 -13.16 3.57 -16.13
N VAL A 369 -12.40 4.67 -16.19
CA VAL A 369 -11.07 4.80 -15.55
C VAL A 369 -11.17 4.59 -14.04
N MET A 370 -12.19 5.14 -13.39
CA MET A 370 -12.43 4.97 -11.97
C MET A 370 -12.65 3.50 -11.57
N LEU A 371 -13.36 2.73 -12.39
CA LEU A 371 -13.55 1.29 -12.15
C LEU A 371 -12.29 0.50 -12.48
N ALA A 372 -11.62 0.80 -13.60
CA ALA A 372 -10.39 0.13 -14.02
C ALA A 372 -9.26 0.31 -12.99
N THR A 373 -9.13 1.47 -12.35
CA THR A 373 -8.07 1.70 -11.35
C THR A 373 -8.16 0.76 -10.14
N LEU A 374 -9.31 0.13 -9.89
CA LEU A 374 -9.48 -0.85 -8.82
C LEU A 374 -8.73 -2.17 -9.07
N VAL A 375 -8.55 -2.57 -10.34
CA VAL A 375 -7.81 -3.80 -10.73
C VAL A 375 -6.32 -3.54 -10.97
N ARG A 376 -5.86 -2.31 -10.73
CA ARG A 376 -4.49 -1.90 -11.03
C ARG A 376 -3.53 -2.52 -10.03
N SER A 377 -2.48 -3.19 -10.54
CA SER A 377 -1.43 -3.83 -9.75
C SER A 377 -0.13 -3.01 -9.66
N GLU A 378 0.11 -2.10 -10.61
CA GLU A 378 1.32 -1.25 -10.63
C GLU A 378 1.31 -0.24 -9.47
N PRO A 379 2.43 0.05 -8.78
CA PRO A 379 2.44 1.03 -7.66
C PRO A 379 2.71 2.48 -8.11
N GLN A 380 2.75 2.73 -9.42
CA GLN A 380 3.01 4.05 -10.00
C GLN A 380 2.07 4.33 -11.16
N MET A 381 1.82 5.61 -11.43
CA MET A 381 1.09 6.06 -12.62
C MET A 381 1.61 7.42 -13.08
N ARG A 382 1.31 7.80 -14.32
CA ARG A 382 1.63 9.13 -14.82
C ARG A 382 0.72 10.18 -14.19
N ASP A 383 1.33 11.22 -13.67
CA ASP A 383 0.64 12.43 -13.23
C ASP A 383 0.01 13.16 -14.43
N LEU A 384 -1.26 13.55 -14.32
CA LEU A 384 -2.00 14.12 -15.45
C LEU A 384 -1.42 15.42 -15.99
N THR A 385 -0.81 16.23 -15.13
CA THR A 385 -0.34 17.56 -15.50
C THR A 385 1.09 17.50 -16.03
N SER A 386 1.96 16.76 -15.36
CA SER A 386 3.40 16.69 -15.65
C SER A 386 3.81 15.53 -16.54
N GLY A 387 2.99 14.48 -16.63
CA GLY A 387 3.33 13.20 -17.30
C GLY A 387 4.40 12.38 -16.58
N GLN A 388 4.89 12.84 -15.41
CA GLN A 388 5.91 12.12 -14.65
C GLN A 388 5.29 10.94 -13.89
N MET A 389 6.07 9.87 -13.71
CA MET A 389 5.65 8.75 -12.87
C MET A 389 5.62 9.18 -11.40
N VAL A 390 4.47 9.00 -10.75
CA VAL A 390 4.24 9.32 -9.34
C VAL A 390 3.72 8.10 -8.59
N PRO A 391 4.03 7.96 -7.28
CA PRO A 391 3.49 6.89 -6.45
C PRO A 391 1.97 6.99 -6.30
N VAL A 392 1.31 5.83 -6.29
CA VAL A 392 -0.13 5.71 -6.10
C VAL A 392 -0.44 4.36 -5.44
N PRO A 393 -1.30 4.32 -4.41
CA PRO A 393 -1.56 3.08 -3.68
C PRO A 393 -2.28 2.05 -4.56
N VAL A 394 -2.09 0.78 -4.23
CA VAL A 394 -2.68 -0.37 -4.94
C VAL A 394 -3.78 -1.00 -4.08
N VAL A 395 -4.91 -1.30 -4.72
CA VAL A 395 -6.00 -2.11 -4.14
C VAL A 395 -5.99 -3.52 -4.74
N ASP A 396 -5.81 -3.64 -6.06
CA ASP A 396 -5.69 -4.91 -6.79
C ASP A 396 -6.89 -5.84 -6.59
N LEU A 397 -8.10 -5.31 -6.82
CA LEU A 397 -9.32 -6.12 -6.76
C LEU A 397 -9.37 -7.11 -7.93
N PRO A 398 -9.90 -8.32 -7.71
CA PRO A 398 -10.24 -9.20 -8.82
C PRO A 398 -11.40 -8.62 -9.64
N TRP A 399 -11.43 -8.92 -10.94
CA TRP A 399 -12.51 -8.49 -11.84
C TRP A 399 -13.91 -8.88 -11.37
N SER A 400 -14.04 -10.03 -10.69
CA SER A 400 -15.31 -10.48 -10.09
C SER A 400 -15.89 -9.46 -9.11
N ASP A 401 -15.03 -8.79 -8.34
CA ASP A 401 -15.45 -7.83 -7.32
C ASP A 401 -15.76 -6.48 -7.95
N VAL A 402 -15.01 -6.09 -8.99
CA VAL A 402 -15.34 -4.90 -9.80
C VAL A 402 -16.68 -5.08 -10.51
N PHE A 403 -16.96 -6.25 -11.09
CA PHE A 403 -18.26 -6.52 -11.69
C PHE A 403 -19.39 -6.64 -10.65
N ALA A 404 -19.09 -7.07 -9.42
CA ALA A 404 -20.06 -7.01 -8.33
C ALA A 404 -20.44 -5.56 -7.98
N LEU A 405 -19.49 -4.63 -7.95
CA LEU A 405 -19.72 -3.19 -7.77
C LEU A 405 -20.50 -2.58 -8.94
N TYR A 406 -20.10 -2.90 -10.16
CA TYR A 406 -20.77 -2.53 -11.39
C TYR A 406 -22.26 -2.92 -11.39
N SER A 407 -22.57 -4.13 -10.91
CA SER A 407 -23.95 -4.64 -10.89
C SER A 407 -24.90 -3.90 -9.95
N LYS A 408 -24.41 -2.97 -9.13
CA LYS A 408 -25.18 -2.19 -8.13
C LYS A 408 -26.03 -1.08 -8.72
N ARG A 409 -25.99 -0.86 -10.05
CA ARG A 409 -26.97 -0.06 -10.80
C ARG A 409 -26.92 1.44 -10.55
N HIS A 410 -25.75 1.99 -10.30
CA HIS A 410 -25.60 3.43 -10.12
C HIS A 410 -25.78 4.16 -11.45
N LEU A 411 -26.61 5.22 -11.41
CA LEU A 411 -26.93 6.09 -12.55
C LEU A 411 -26.10 7.38 -12.58
N GLY A 412 -25.12 7.51 -11.69
CA GLY A 412 -24.23 8.66 -11.62
C GLY A 412 -22.97 8.36 -10.82
N ILE A 413 -21.87 9.01 -11.21
CA ILE A 413 -20.53 8.68 -10.73
C ILE A 413 -20.34 8.92 -9.23
N ASP A 414 -20.99 9.95 -8.66
CA ASP A 414 -20.87 10.26 -7.23
C ASP A 414 -21.48 9.15 -6.35
N ALA A 415 -22.56 8.52 -6.82
CA ALA A 415 -23.20 7.40 -6.14
C ALA A 415 -22.36 6.12 -6.28
N LEU A 416 -21.79 5.88 -7.47
CA LEU A 416 -20.87 4.78 -7.70
C LEU A 416 -19.62 4.89 -6.82
N ARG A 417 -18.99 6.06 -6.74
CA ARG A 417 -17.84 6.31 -5.86
C ARG A 417 -18.17 6.00 -4.40
N ASN A 418 -19.33 6.44 -3.90
CA ASN A 418 -19.76 6.14 -2.53
C ASN A 418 -19.90 4.63 -2.26
N GLU A 419 -20.45 3.88 -3.22
CA GLU A 419 -20.57 2.42 -3.12
C GLU A 419 -19.19 1.76 -3.09
N ILE A 420 -18.27 2.21 -3.95
CA ILE A 420 -16.89 1.73 -3.98
C ILE A 420 -16.19 2.01 -2.64
N GLU A 421 -16.25 3.25 -2.14
CA GLU A 421 -15.67 3.60 -0.82
C GLU A 421 -16.24 2.73 0.30
N THR A 422 -17.55 2.48 0.27
CA THR A 422 -18.21 1.62 1.27
C THR A 422 -17.71 0.18 1.19
N ALA A 423 -17.57 -0.36 -0.02
CA ALA A 423 -17.09 -1.72 -0.24
C ALA A 423 -15.61 -1.91 0.13
N LEU A 424 -14.78 -0.90 -0.10
CA LEU A 424 -13.34 -0.94 0.24
C LEU A 424 -13.07 -0.81 1.75
N GLY A 425 -14.00 -0.25 2.52
CA GLY A 425 -13.86 -0.10 3.97
C GLY A 425 -12.56 0.64 4.35
N PRO A 426 -11.63 0.05 5.12
CA PRO A 426 -10.37 0.69 5.49
C PRO A 426 -9.50 1.14 4.30
N ASP A 427 -9.64 0.48 3.14
CA ASP A 427 -8.88 0.80 1.93
C ASP A 427 -9.50 1.96 1.12
N ALA A 428 -10.67 2.49 1.50
CA ALA A 428 -11.28 3.66 0.86
C ALA A 428 -10.34 4.88 0.83
N LYS A 429 -9.44 5.01 1.82
CA LYS A 429 -8.40 6.06 1.84
C LYS A 429 -7.44 5.97 0.64
N LYS A 430 -7.14 4.76 0.14
CA LYS A 430 -6.32 4.51 -1.06
C LYS A 430 -7.03 5.00 -2.30
N PHE A 431 -8.33 4.72 -2.40
CA PHE A 431 -9.16 5.13 -3.53
C PHE A 431 -9.13 6.64 -3.77
N GLY A 432 -9.19 7.46 -2.72
CA GLY A 432 -9.10 8.91 -2.87
C GLY A 432 -7.79 9.41 -3.48
N VAL A 433 -6.66 8.71 -3.28
CA VAL A 433 -5.39 9.03 -3.97
C VAL A 433 -5.44 8.59 -5.42
N MET A 434 -5.94 7.37 -5.69
CA MET A 434 -6.09 6.88 -7.07
C MET A 434 -6.96 7.82 -7.90
N LEU A 435 -8.10 8.27 -7.35
CA LEU A 435 -9.00 9.22 -7.99
C LEU A 435 -8.34 10.58 -8.28
N GLN A 436 -7.61 11.14 -7.31
CA GLN A 436 -6.88 12.40 -7.52
C GLN A 436 -5.88 12.27 -8.66
N ARG A 437 -5.13 11.17 -8.71
CA ARG A 437 -4.13 10.91 -9.75
C ARG A 437 -4.76 10.65 -11.12
N SER A 438 -5.98 10.11 -11.16
CA SER A 438 -6.75 9.93 -12.40
C SER A 438 -7.45 11.20 -12.87
N GLY A 439 -7.48 12.27 -12.05
CA GLY A 439 -7.99 13.59 -12.41
C GLY A 439 -9.17 14.12 -11.61
N TRP A 440 -9.73 13.33 -10.69
CA TRP A 440 -10.71 13.80 -9.72
C TRP A 440 -10.01 14.56 -8.59
N SER A 441 -9.41 15.69 -8.95
CA SER A 441 -8.63 16.54 -8.07
C SER A 441 -9.21 17.95 -8.03
N TYR A 442 -8.87 18.69 -6.98
CA TYR A 442 -9.46 19.99 -6.70
C TYR A 442 -8.43 21.11 -6.68
N SER A 443 -8.94 22.31 -6.87
CA SER A 443 -8.19 23.53 -6.57
C SER A 443 -8.78 24.18 -5.33
N VAL A 444 -7.93 24.73 -4.47
CA VAL A 444 -8.38 25.40 -3.24
C VAL A 444 -7.77 26.78 -3.07
N THR A 445 -8.47 27.62 -2.34
CA THR A 445 -7.95 28.82 -1.69
C THR A 445 -8.22 28.75 -0.20
N GLY A 446 -7.47 29.49 0.58
CA GLY A 446 -7.74 29.67 1.99
C GLY A 446 -6.80 30.70 2.59
N ARG A 447 -6.86 30.82 3.91
CA ARG A 447 -6.05 31.74 4.68
C ARG A 447 -5.54 31.05 5.94
N LEU A 448 -4.23 31.02 6.12
CA LEU A 448 -3.60 30.44 7.31
C LEU A 448 -3.63 31.46 8.46
N VAL A 449 -4.10 31.05 9.64
CA VAL A 449 -4.22 31.90 10.83
C VAL A 449 -3.67 31.21 12.09
N ASP A 450 -3.30 31.99 13.10
CA ASP A 450 -3.02 31.49 14.45
C ASP A 450 -4.31 31.33 15.28
N GLY A 451 -4.17 30.87 16.54
CA GLY A 451 -5.30 30.69 17.47
C GLY A 451 -6.06 31.98 17.83
N SER A 452 -5.51 33.15 17.49
CA SER A 452 -6.17 34.45 17.64
C SER A 452 -6.79 34.97 16.33
N GLY A 453 -6.73 34.18 15.24
CA GLY A 453 -7.22 34.57 13.92
C GLY A 453 -6.28 35.51 13.15
N ASN A 454 -5.04 35.72 13.60
CA ASN A 454 -4.10 36.57 12.89
C ASN A 454 -3.47 35.81 11.73
N PRO A 455 -3.37 36.43 10.54
CA PRO A 455 -2.83 35.78 9.36
C PRO A 455 -1.35 35.40 9.53
N GLN A 456 -0.99 34.21 9.05
CA GLN A 456 0.36 33.67 9.11
C GLN A 456 1.07 33.82 7.76
N SER A 457 2.17 34.57 7.73
CA SER A 457 2.99 34.81 6.54
C SER A 457 4.19 33.87 6.45
N GLY A 458 4.72 33.67 5.24
CA GLY A 458 5.93 32.87 4.99
C GLY A 458 5.69 31.35 4.93
N TYR A 459 4.44 30.89 4.98
CA TYR A 459 4.09 29.48 4.92
C TYR A 459 3.84 29.00 3.49
N VAL A 460 4.32 27.81 3.17
CA VAL A 460 4.08 27.12 1.92
C VAL A 460 3.18 25.90 2.18
N PRO A 461 1.88 25.97 1.87
CA PRO A 461 0.98 24.83 1.97
C PRO A 461 1.22 23.83 0.83
N ARG A 462 1.07 22.55 1.16
CA ARG A 462 1.07 21.41 0.23
C ARG A 462 -0.04 20.45 0.61
N SER A 463 -0.81 19.99 -0.35
CA SER A 463 -1.81 18.94 -0.10
C SER A 463 -1.11 17.60 0.09
N ILE A 464 -1.46 16.87 1.15
CA ILE A 464 -0.94 15.53 1.41
C ILE A 464 -2.06 14.58 1.83
N LYS A 465 -1.83 13.28 1.61
CA LYS A 465 -2.65 12.20 2.18
C LYS A 465 -1.76 11.12 2.78
N ARG A 466 -2.04 10.71 4.01
CA ARG A 466 -1.27 9.68 4.73
C ARG A 466 -2.01 8.36 4.68
N ILE A 467 -1.32 7.33 4.21
CA ILE A 467 -1.87 5.98 4.09
C ILE A 467 -0.78 5.02 4.55
N ASP A 468 -1.06 4.32 5.65
CA ASP A 468 -0.20 3.24 6.17
C ASP A 468 1.29 3.67 6.32
N GLY A 469 1.51 4.88 6.84
CA GLY A 469 2.84 5.47 7.03
C GLY A 469 3.44 6.14 5.78
N THR A 470 2.86 5.93 4.61
CA THR A 470 3.28 6.58 3.36
C THR A 470 2.60 7.93 3.19
N VAL A 471 3.36 8.95 2.79
CA VAL A 471 2.85 10.29 2.47
C VAL A 471 2.73 10.43 0.96
N TYR A 472 1.50 10.57 0.47
CA TYR A 472 1.22 10.92 -0.91
C TYR A 472 1.09 12.43 -1.03
N GLU A 473 1.99 13.04 -1.80
CA GLU A 473 1.97 14.48 -2.04
C GLU A 473 1.09 14.82 -3.25
N GLY A 474 0.27 15.85 -3.10
CA GLY A 474 -0.48 16.51 -4.15
C GLY A 474 0.12 17.88 -4.47
N GLY A 475 -0.76 18.82 -4.81
CA GLY A 475 -0.41 20.16 -5.28
C GLY A 475 0.30 20.99 -4.23
N TRP A 476 1.26 21.79 -4.70
CA TRP A 476 1.97 22.76 -3.89
C TRP A 476 2.07 24.11 -4.59
N THR A 477 2.19 25.17 -3.80
CA THR A 477 2.58 26.50 -4.30
C THR A 477 4.04 26.76 -4.00
N SER A 478 4.80 27.31 -4.94
CA SER A 478 6.15 27.81 -4.65
C SER A 478 6.15 29.18 -3.98
N ILE A 479 4.98 29.82 -3.90
CA ILE A 479 4.79 31.16 -3.34
C ILE A 479 4.35 31.02 -1.88
N PRO A 480 5.16 31.48 -0.91
CA PRO A 480 4.76 31.53 0.49
C PRO A 480 3.60 32.51 0.72
N THR A 481 2.82 32.29 1.78
CA THR A 481 1.72 33.19 2.18
C THR A 481 2.24 34.61 2.44
N GLY A 482 1.47 35.60 1.96
CA GLY A 482 1.73 37.01 2.22
C GLY A 482 1.32 37.44 3.62
N ALA A 483 1.39 38.76 3.89
CA ALA A 483 0.95 39.34 5.16
C ALA A 483 -0.55 39.12 5.46
N ASP A 484 -1.34 38.79 4.45
CA ASP A 484 -2.75 38.46 4.58
C ASP A 484 -3.00 36.96 4.87
N GLY A 485 -1.96 36.13 4.88
CA GLY A 485 -2.03 34.69 5.16
C GLY A 485 -2.66 33.86 4.04
N ARG A 486 -2.99 34.47 2.89
CA ARG A 486 -3.74 33.80 1.82
C ARG A 486 -2.86 32.87 1.00
N PHE A 487 -3.43 31.76 0.57
CA PHE A 487 -2.80 30.81 -0.35
C PHE A 487 -3.78 30.32 -1.41
N SER A 488 -3.24 29.76 -2.49
CA SER A 488 -3.99 28.98 -3.48
C SER A 488 -3.18 27.76 -3.91
N LEU A 489 -3.85 26.61 -3.96
CA LEU A 489 -3.34 25.41 -4.60
C LEU A 489 -4.21 25.10 -5.83
N VAL A 490 -3.58 24.68 -6.90
CA VAL A 490 -4.24 24.49 -8.20
C VAL A 490 -4.07 23.05 -8.64
N GLY A 491 -5.17 22.40 -9.02
CA GLY A 491 -5.19 21.19 -9.84
C GLY A 491 -4.81 19.88 -9.17
N ASP A 492 -4.41 19.86 -7.90
CA ASP A 492 -3.79 18.68 -7.28
C ASP A 492 -4.15 18.51 -5.79
N VAL A 493 -5.32 18.99 -5.35
CA VAL A 493 -5.79 18.76 -3.98
C VAL A 493 -6.67 17.51 -3.93
N PHE A 494 -6.44 16.66 -2.92
CA PHE A 494 -7.21 15.43 -2.70
C PHE A 494 -8.67 15.73 -2.34
N GLY A 495 -9.60 14.93 -2.88
CA GLY A 495 -10.99 14.92 -2.45
C GLY A 495 -11.20 14.25 -1.08
N GLY A 496 -12.30 14.61 -0.43
CA GLY A 496 -12.70 14.13 0.89
C GLY A 496 -11.78 14.61 2.03
N PRO A 497 -11.67 13.83 3.11
CA PRO A 497 -10.75 14.11 4.20
C PRO A 497 -9.29 14.04 3.73
N SER A 498 -8.53 15.11 3.96
CA SER A 498 -7.09 15.19 3.66
C SER A 498 -6.39 16.21 4.57
N GLU A 499 -5.10 16.48 4.33
CA GLU A 499 -4.32 17.43 5.13
C GLU A 499 -3.56 18.41 4.24
N LEU A 500 -3.33 19.61 4.75
CA LEU A 500 -2.30 20.51 4.27
C LEU A 500 -1.08 20.41 5.18
N ARG A 501 0.07 20.08 4.61
CA ARG A 501 1.37 20.31 5.24
C ARG A 501 1.79 21.74 4.95
N VAL A 502 1.96 22.56 5.98
CA VAL A 502 2.40 23.96 5.85
C VAL A 502 3.82 24.10 6.37
N VAL A 503 4.72 24.66 5.55
CA VAL A 503 6.15 24.78 5.87
C VAL A 503 6.62 26.22 5.83
N ALA A 504 7.33 26.69 6.87
CA ALA A 504 7.97 28.00 6.93
C ALA A 504 9.37 27.88 7.54
N GLY A 505 10.42 27.87 6.70
CA GLY A 505 11.78 27.57 7.18
C GLY A 505 11.88 26.13 7.70
N SER A 506 12.24 25.95 8.98
CA SER A 506 12.20 24.67 9.68
C SER A 506 10.81 24.30 10.22
N ASP A 507 9.92 25.28 10.38
CA ASP A 507 8.60 25.06 10.98
C ASP A 507 7.73 24.26 10.03
N THR A 508 7.15 23.16 10.52
CA THR A 508 6.15 22.37 9.80
C THR A 508 4.93 22.18 10.68
N ALA A 509 3.75 22.46 10.14
CA ALA A 509 2.47 22.16 10.76
C ALA A 509 1.56 21.41 9.78
N TYR A 510 0.54 20.76 10.33
CA TYR A 510 -0.41 19.96 9.57
C TYR A 510 -1.82 20.44 9.88
N VAL A 511 -2.60 20.71 8.84
CA VAL A 511 -3.96 21.23 8.97
C VAL A 511 -4.91 20.29 8.26
N ALA A 512 -5.84 19.68 9.00
CA ALA A 512 -6.88 18.86 8.41
C ALA A 512 -7.81 19.72 7.53
N ILE A 513 -8.18 19.19 6.36
CA ILE A 513 -9.11 19.82 5.43
C ILE A 513 -10.12 18.79 4.92
N GLU A 514 -11.31 19.26 4.56
CA GLU A 514 -12.38 18.44 3.98
C GLU A 514 -12.81 19.04 2.65
N ILE A 515 -12.68 18.28 1.56
CA ILE A 515 -13.09 18.70 0.22
C ILE A 515 -14.31 17.89 -0.23
N PRO A 516 -15.51 18.51 -0.36
CA PRO A 516 -16.70 17.79 -0.79
C PRO A 516 -16.55 17.21 -2.20
N TRP A 517 -16.76 15.89 -2.33
CA TRP A 517 -16.67 15.18 -3.62
C TRP A 517 -17.66 15.69 -4.68
N THR A 518 -18.82 16.16 -4.25
CA THR A 518 -19.92 16.60 -5.14
C THR A 518 -19.65 17.94 -5.83
N GLY A 519 -18.64 18.70 -5.37
CA GLY A 519 -18.23 19.93 -6.05
C GLY A 519 -17.57 19.61 -7.40
N ALA A 520 -17.84 20.43 -8.42
CA ALA A 520 -17.17 20.35 -9.71
C ALA A 520 -15.65 20.56 -9.53
N THR A 521 -14.84 19.69 -10.11
CA THR A 521 -13.38 19.79 -10.04
C THR A 521 -12.87 21.10 -10.67
N SER A 522 -13.58 21.58 -11.70
CA SER A 522 -13.42 22.90 -12.37
C SER A 522 -13.69 24.12 -11.49
N GLN A 523 -14.17 23.92 -10.27
CA GLN A 523 -14.41 25.01 -9.32
C GLN A 523 -13.41 25.00 -8.19
N ARG A 524 -12.92 26.19 -7.85
CA ARG A 524 -12.04 26.36 -6.71
C ARG A 524 -12.85 26.36 -5.41
N VAL A 525 -12.43 25.57 -4.44
CA VAL A 525 -13.02 25.50 -3.10
C VAL A 525 -12.34 26.52 -2.19
N ASP A 526 -13.13 27.36 -1.51
CA ASP A 526 -12.62 28.24 -0.47
C ASP A 526 -12.69 27.56 0.89
N LEU A 527 -11.52 27.30 1.48
CA LEU A 527 -11.36 26.67 2.79
C LEU A 527 -11.54 27.66 3.95
N GLY A 528 -11.63 28.97 3.67
CA GLY A 528 -11.72 29.99 4.70
C GLY A 528 -10.44 30.11 5.53
N ASP A 529 -10.60 30.45 6.82
CA ASP A 529 -9.50 30.56 7.77
C ASP A 529 -9.14 29.17 8.33
N LEU A 530 -7.88 28.79 8.18
CA LEU A 530 -7.31 27.51 8.56
C LEU A 530 -6.29 27.72 9.69
N LEU A 531 -6.54 27.10 10.83
CA LEU A 531 -5.69 27.21 12.01
C LEU A 531 -4.37 26.45 11.80
N VAL A 532 -3.25 27.13 12.00
CA VAL A 532 -1.92 26.54 12.01
C VAL A 532 -1.46 26.36 13.45
N GLU A 533 -1.73 25.18 14.02
CA GLU A 533 -1.23 24.81 15.35
C GLU A 533 0.26 24.42 15.26
N ARG A 534 1.11 25.08 16.05
CA ARG A 534 2.55 24.78 16.11
C ARG A 534 2.84 23.89 17.30
N VAL A 535 3.20 22.63 17.05
CA VAL A 535 3.60 21.69 18.11
C VAL A 535 5.03 22.00 18.56
N PRO A 536 5.27 22.30 19.84
CA PRO A 536 6.62 22.41 20.39
C PRO A 536 7.41 21.11 20.20
N VAL A 537 8.69 21.21 19.85
CA VAL A 537 9.58 20.02 19.74
C VAL A 537 10.81 20.25 20.61
N VAL A 538 11.07 19.35 21.55
CA VAL A 538 12.31 19.34 22.33
C VAL A 538 13.34 18.46 21.63
N THR A 539 14.54 19.01 21.44
CA THR A 539 15.67 18.33 20.76
C THR A 539 16.86 18.07 21.67
N GLY A 540 16.91 18.72 22.84
CA GLY A 540 18.01 18.57 23.78
C GLY A 540 17.73 19.28 25.11
N VAL A 541 18.39 18.82 26.17
CA VAL A 541 18.41 19.47 27.49
C VAL A 541 19.86 19.53 27.97
N THR A 542 20.31 20.69 28.41
CA THR A 542 21.68 20.92 28.90
C THR A 542 21.66 21.62 30.26
N PRO A 543 22.33 21.08 31.30
CA PRO A 543 22.97 19.75 31.32
C PRO A 543 21.95 18.60 31.23
N PRO A 544 22.35 17.39 30.75
CA PRO A 544 21.45 16.22 30.68
C PRO A 544 21.13 15.61 32.06
N TYR A 545 21.87 16.02 33.10
CA TYR A 545 21.61 15.72 34.50
C TYR A 545 21.59 17.01 35.32
N ALA A 546 20.60 17.15 36.20
CA ALA A 546 20.46 18.31 37.07
C ALA A 546 19.79 17.92 38.40
N LYS A 547 19.98 18.69 39.47
CA LYS A 547 19.18 18.54 40.69
C LYS A 547 18.13 19.64 40.79
N ALA A 548 17.14 19.45 41.67
CA ALA A 548 16.18 20.51 42.00
C ALA A 548 16.91 21.83 42.37
N GLY A 549 16.47 22.93 41.77
CA GLY A 549 17.09 24.25 41.92
C GLY A 549 18.24 24.57 40.97
N ASP A 550 18.77 23.59 40.22
CA ASP A 550 19.79 23.87 39.19
C ASP A 550 19.15 24.51 37.92
N PRO A 551 19.90 25.36 37.20
CA PRO A 551 19.47 25.86 35.90
C PRO A 551 19.64 24.81 34.80
N VAL A 552 18.66 24.75 33.91
CA VAL A 552 18.68 23.93 32.68
C VAL A 552 18.30 24.77 31.46
N THR A 553 18.88 24.44 30.32
CA THR A 553 18.51 24.97 29.01
C THR A 553 17.92 23.85 28.16
N VAL A 554 16.65 24.00 27.80
CA VAL A 554 15.90 23.11 26.90
C VAL A 554 15.99 23.68 25.49
N GLN A 555 16.54 22.92 24.56
CA GLN A 555 16.73 23.30 23.16
C GLN A 555 15.64 22.64 22.30
N GLY A 556 15.13 23.36 21.31
CA GLY A 556 14.05 22.84 20.50
C GLY A 556 13.60 23.75 19.37
N GLN A 557 12.34 23.61 18.98
CA GLN A 557 11.70 24.36 17.90
C GLN A 557 10.24 24.64 18.28
N ASN A 558 9.66 25.66 17.65
CA ASN A 558 8.26 26.09 17.83
C ASN A 558 7.89 26.55 19.25
N PHE A 559 8.87 26.86 20.11
CA PHE A 559 8.59 27.38 21.45
C PHE A 559 8.02 28.79 21.40
N GLY A 560 8.19 29.53 20.31
CA GLY A 560 7.77 30.93 20.18
C GLY A 560 8.84 31.91 20.63
N GLY A 561 8.91 33.06 19.95
CA GLY A 561 9.91 34.10 20.25
C GLY A 561 9.78 34.76 21.63
N VAL A 562 8.67 34.55 22.33
CA VAL A 562 8.40 34.97 23.72
C VAL A 562 7.53 33.91 24.41
N GLN A 563 7.58 33.83 25.75
CA GLN A 563 6.88 32.80 26.52
C GLN A 563 5.35 32.79 26.26
N GLY A 564 4.66 33.93 26.44
CA GLY A 564 3.21 33.99 26.25
C GLY A 564 2.46 33.04 27.19
N ASP A 565 1.65 32.16 26.59
CA ASP A 565 0.93 31.05 27.25
C ASP A 565 1.76 29.76 27.36
N GLY A 566 3.05 29.82 27.01
CA GLY A 566 3.97 28.69 27.04
C GLY A 566 4.33 28.24 28.46
N VAL A 567 4.30 26.93 28.67
CA VAL A 567 4.61 26.24 29.93
C VAL A 567 5.73 25.23 29.68
N LEU A 568 6.68 25.13 30.61
CA LEU A 568 7.66 24.04 30.66
C LEU A 568 7.42 23.23 31.93
N GLU A 569 7.26 21.93 31.78
CA GLU A 569 7.17 20.99 32.89
C GLU A 569 8.40 20.09 32.91
N ILE A 570 8.93 19.86 34.11
CA ILE A 570 10.01 18.90 34.35
C ILE A 570 9.50 17.93 35.43
N GLY A 571 9.44 16.64 35.09
CA GLY A 571 8.84 15.61 35.93
C GLY A 571 7.38 15.88 36.29
N GLY A 572 6.61 16.48 35.37
CA GLY A 572 5.21 16.85 35.58
C GLY A 572 4.98 18.04 36.52
N ILE A 573 6.03 18.81 36.84
CA ILE A 573 5.94 20.03 37.65
C ILE A 573 6.38 21.23 36.81
N GLU A 574 5.57 22.29 36.82
CA GLU A 574 5.88 23.52 36.10
C GLU A 574 7.20 24.15 36.61
N ALA A 575 8.12 24.38 35.68
CA ALA A 575 9.44 24.94 35.92
C ALA A 575 9.43 26.47 35.87
N GLN A 576 10.23 27.09 36.73
CA GLN A 576 10.40 28.53 36.70
C GLN A 576 11.24 28.93 35.48
N ILE A 577 10.63 29.59 34.50
CA ILE A 577 11.30 30.12 33.31
C ILE A 577 12.12 31.36 33.65
N THR A 578 13.37 31.40 33.19
CA THR A 578 14.28 32.56 33.29
C THR A 578 14.49 33.25 31.95
N GLN A 579 14.45 32.51 30.85
CA GLN A 579 14.52 33.05 29.49
C GLN A 579 13.74 32.15 28.53
N TRP A 580 13.07 32.76 27.56
CA TRP A 580 12.32 32.05 26.53
C TRP A 580 12.57 32.66 25.16
N VAL A 581 12.97 31.82 24.21
CA VAL A 581 13.03 32.13 22.78
C VAL A 581 12.58 30.91 21.98
N ASP A 582 12.38 31.09 20.68
CA ASP A 582 11.72 30.09 19.82
C ASP A 582 12.44 28.72 19.78
N PHE A 583 13.76 28.74 19.96
CA PHE A 583 14.61 27.55 19.89
C PHE A 583 15.25 27.16 21.23
N ALA A 584 14.99 27.91 22.31
CA ALA A 584 15.60 27.64 23.62
C ALA A 584 14.79 28.22 24.79
N ILE A 585 14.68 27.43 25.86
CA ILE A 585 14.07 27.82 27.13
C ILE A 585 15.11 27.60 28.23
N SER A 586 15.45 28.65 28.98
CA SER A 586 16.22 28.51 30.21
C SER A 586 15.26 28.52 31.39
N ALA A 587 15.40 27.54 32.29
CA ALA A 587 14.52 27.36 33.43
C ALA A 587 15.27 26.78 34.63
N ILE A 588 14.62 26.79 35.80
CA ILE A 588 15.11 26.14 37.01
C ILE A 588 14.35 24.83 37.23
N VAL A 589 15.08 23.74 37.51
CA VAL A 589 14.46 22.46 37.86
C VAL A 589 13.59 22.62 39.12
N PRO A 590 12.28 22.31 39.06
CA PRO A 590 11.38 22.48 40.20
C PRO A 590 11.79 21.66 41.42
N ASN A 591 11.39 22.14 42.61
CA ASN A 591 11.42 21.31 43.81
C ASN A 591 10.34 20.23 43.72
N GLY A 592 10.64 19.02 44.20
CA GLY A 592 9.69 17.90 44.25
C GLY A 592 9.68 17.00 43.01
N VAL A 593 10.52 17.29 42.00
CA VAL A 593 10.76 16.36 40.88
C VAL A 593 11.40 15.07 41.42
N GLN A 594 10.93 13.92 40.93
CA GLN A 594 11.43 12.63 41.37
C GLN A 594 12.89 12.43 40.94
N VAL A 595 13.74 11.97 41.87
CA VAL A 595 15.13 11.57 41.57
C VAL A 595 15.13 10.35 40.65
N GLY A 596 16.04 10.35 39.67
CA GLY A 596 16.14 9.35 38.61
C GLY A 596 15.77 9.92 37.23
N GLU A 597 15.39 9.07 36.29
CA GLU A 597 14.92 9.53 34.97
C GLU A 597 13.58 10.25 35.12
N SER A 598 13.48 11.41 34.48
CA SER A 598 12.26 12.23 34.40
C SER A 598 12.10 12.81 33.00
N GLU A 599 10.93 13.39 32.76
CA GLU A 599 10.56 13.93 31.46
C GLU A 599 10.51 15.46 31.46
N VAL A 600 10.87 16.05 30.33
CA VAL A 600 10.73 17.47 30.01
C VAL A 600 9.68 17.61 28.92
N VAL A 601 8.66 18.42 29.20
CA VAL A 601 7.55 18.69 28.27
C VAL A 601 7.38 20.19 28.12
N VAL A 602 7.35 20.67 26.87
CA VAL A 602 7.03 22.06 26.55
C VAL A 602 5.63 22.11 25.97
N THR A 603 4.76 22.93 26.55
CA THR A 603 3.39 23.15 26.07
C THR A 603 3.23 24.58 25.58
N ARG A 604 2.60 24.78 24.43
CA ARG A 604 2.30 26.09 23.86
C ARG A 604 1.04 26.05 23.02
N GLY A 605 0.18 27.08 23.13
CA GLY A 605 -1.06 27.14 22.36
C GLY A 605 -2.00 25.94 22.62
N GLY A 606 -1.88 25.31 23.79
CA GLY A 606 -2.61 24.09 24.13
C GLY A 606 -2.02 22.79 23.58
N THR A 607 -0.86 22.82 22.89
CA THR A 607 -0.21 21.62 22.36
C THR A 607 1.13 21.35 23.05
N SER A 608 1.35 20.11 23.45
CA SER A 608 2.57 19.66 24.16
C SER A 608 3.55 18.96 23.24
N SER A 609 4.85 19.10 23.52
CA SER A 609 5.91 18.32 22.88
C SER A 609 5.80 16.84 23.26
N VAL A 610 6.43 15.99 22.45
CA VAL A 610 6.80 14.64 22.93
C VAL A 610 7.72 14.80 24.15
N PRO A 611 7.56 13.98 25.21
CA PRO A 611 8.45 14.01 26.37
C PRO A 611 9.92 13.77 26.01
N TYR A 612 10.82 14.59 26.58
CA TYR A 612 12.27 14.45 26.41
C TYR A 612 12.94 14.07 27.74
N PRO A 613 13.85 13.08 27.77
CA PRO A 613 14.43 12.61 29.03
C PRO A 613 15.42 13.61 29.65
N ILE A 614 15.40 13.71 30.98
CA ILE A 614 16.41 14.36 31.82
C ILE A 614 16.70 13.49 33.04
N GLY A 615 17.97 13.39 33.44
CA GLY A 615 18.34 12.76 34.70
C GLY A 615 18.22 13.74 35.87
N ILE A 616 17.48 13.38 36.90
CA ILE A 616 17.32 14.17 38.11
C ILE A 616 18.18 13.57 39.21
N ASP A 617 19.26 14.26 39.55
CA ASP A 617 20.18 13.82 40.59
C ASP A 617 19.65 14.23 41.98
N ASP A 618 19.92 13.41 42.99
CA ASP A 618 19.86 13.87 44.38
C ASP A 618 21.12 14.71 44.71
N GLU A 619 21.17 15.26 45.94
CA GLU A 619 22.33 16.04 46.40
C GLU A 619 23.65 15.26 46.29
N TRP A 620 23.62 13.94 46.46
CA TRP A 620 24.79 13.08 46.42
C TRP A 620 25.30 12.84 44.98
N MET A 621 24.41 12.49 44.05
CA MET A 621 24.77 12.29 42.65
C MET A 621 25.24 13.60 42.01
N ALA A 622 24.59 14.72 42.33
CA ALA A 622 25.00 16.04 41.86
C ALA A 622 26.40 16.41 42.38
N ALA A 623 26.69 16.07 43.63
CA ALA A 623 28.02 16.23 44.25
C ALA A 623 29.09 15.40 43.53
N LEU A 624 28.83 14.12 43.30
CA LEU A 624 29.77 13.22 42.62
C LEU A 624 30.12 13.69 41.21
N ARG A 625 29.12 14.08 40.40
CA ARG A 625 29.36 14.54 39.01
C ARG A 625 30.16 15.84 38.91
N ARG A 626 30.23 16.64 39.98
CA ARG A 626 31.03 17.88 40.06
C ARG A 626 32.44 17.64 40.62
N THR A 627 32.75 16.44 41.08
CA THR A 627 33.98 16.13 41.80
C THR A 627 35.19 16.03 40.86
N ALA A 628 36.21 16.86 41.09
CA ALA A 628 37.46 16.86 40.31
C ALA A 628 38.62 16.10 40.99
N ARG A 629 38.48 15.71 42.26
CA ARG A 629 39.52 15.05 43.08
C ARG A 629 38.92 13.96 43.96
N VAL A 630 39.68 12.88 44.19
CA VAL A 630 39.33 11.88 45.19
C VAL A 630 40.54 11.65 46.08
N ASP A 631 40.32 11.73 47.37
CA ASP A 631 41.26 11.39 48.40
C ASP A 631 40.98 9.97 48.90
N PHE A 632 42.04 9.16 49.01
CA PHE A 632 41.98 7.84 49.60
C PHE A 632 42.74 7.87 50.92
N SER A 633 42.10 7.41 51.99
CA SER A 633 42.72 7.29 53.30
C SER A 633 42.52 5.87 53.84
N PHE A 634 43.58 5.08 53.81
CA PHE A 634 43.62 3.80 54.52
C PHE A 634 44.18 4.05 55.92
N TYR A 635 43.32 3.97 56.93
CA TYR A 635 43.72 4.12 58.32
C TYR A 635 43.74 2.76 59.00
N ALA A 636 44.94 2.32 59.37
CA ALA A 636 45.17 1.05 60.05
C ALA A 636 45.86 1.29 61.40
N PRO A 637 45.13 1.68 62.47
CA PRO A 637 45.73 1.81 63.79
C PRO A 637 46.08 0.42 64.31
N HIS A 638 47.31 0.01 64.06
CA HIS A 638 47.90 -1.16 64.68
C HIS A 638 48.24 -0.79 66.13
N GLN A 639 47.38 -1.12 67.10
CA GLN A 639 47.77 -1.07 68.51
C GLN A 639 48.66 -2.27 68.82
N TYR A 640 49.98 -2.06 68.86
CA TYR A 640 50.92 -2.96 69.53
C TYR A 640 51.54 -2.20 70.70
N GLU A 641 50.89 -2.26 71.87
CA GLU A 641 51.37 -1.74 73.17
C GLU A 641 51.80 -0.24 73.25
N PRO A 642 51.84 0.38 74.44
CA PRO A 642 51.60 1.82 74.57
C PRO A 642 52.76 2.76 74.21
N TRP A 643 53.87 2.28 73.65
CA TRP A 643 55.08 3.10 73.50
C TRP A 643 55.79 2.85 72.16
N TRP A 644 55.55 3.78 71.23
CA TRP A 644 56.32 4.05 70.00
C TRP A 644 55.97 3.29 68.71
N ILE A 645 54.77 3.49 68.16
CA ILE A 645 54.59 3.47 66.71
C ILE A 645 53.71 4.67 66.34
N GLY A 646 54.28 5.63 65.62
CA GLY A 646 53.55 6.79 65.10
C GLY A 646 52.46 6.35 64.13
N GLU A 647 51.41 7.15 63.99
CA GLU A 647 50.41 7.00 62.94
C GLU A 647 51.12 6.75 61.61
N ASP A 648 51.03 5.53 61.08
CA ASP A 648 51.47 5.26 59.72
C ASP A 648 50.44 5.85 58.76
N SER A 649 50.43 7.19 58.70
CA SER A 649 49.63 8.03 57.81
C SER A 649 50.21 8.05 56.39
N SER A 650 50.97 7.01 56.02
CA SER A 650 51.78 6.93 54.79
C SER A 650 51.01 7.05 53.48
N LEU A 651 49.69 7.23 53.49
CA LEU A 651 48.87 7.42 52.30
C LEU A 651 47.86 8.59 52.40
N ASN A 652 48.15 9.66 53.14
CA ASN A 652 47.42 10.93 52.96
C ASN A 652 47.92 11.64 51.69
N HIS A 653 47.55 11.15 50.51
CA HIS A 653 47.89 11.81 49.25
C HIS A 653 46.64 12.43 48.63
N LEU A 654 46.70 13.76 48.47
CA LEU A 654 45.71 14.55 47.76
C LEU A 654 45.95 14.36 46.25
N LEU A 655 45.12 13.56 45.58
CA LEU A 655 45.35 13.17 44.18
C LEU A 655 44.61 14.09 43.22
N GLN A 656 45.29 14.53 42.16
CA GLN A 656 44.74 15.45 41.17
C GLN A 656 44.26 14.70 39.90
N VAL A 657 43.08 15.12 39.42
CA VAL A 657 42.36 14.86 38.15
C VAL A 657 42.25 13.40 37.68
N MET A 658 41.01 12.90 37.69
CA MET A 658 40.62 11.60 37.14
C MET A 658 39.90 11.76 35.79
N GLU A 659 39.99 10.74 34.95
CA GLU A 659 39.03 10.54 33.86
C GLU A 659 37.86 9.68 34.37
N TRP A 660 36.66 10.25 34.36
CA TRP A 660 35.42 9.52 34.62
C TRP A 660 34.91 8.90 33.33
N THR A 661 34.53 7.62 33.36
CA THR A 661 33.78 6.97 32.29
C THR A 661 32.46 6.45 32.86
N GLY A 662 31.42 7.28 32.82
CA GLY A 662 30.14 6.99 33.47
C GLY A 662 30.31 6.96 35.00
N PHE A 663 30.10 5.80 35.63
CA PHE A 663 30.28 5.60 37.07
C PHE A 663 31.62 4.95 37.43
N GLY A 664 32.46 4.62 36.44
CA GLY A 664 33.81 4.11 36.64
C GLY A 664 34.85 5.23 36.73
N PHE A 665 35.90 5.00 37.49
CA PHE A 665 37.05 5.88 37.60
C PHE A 665 38.36 5.09 37.55
N THR A 666 39.40 5.71 37.00
CA THR A 666 40.78 5.20 37.05
C THR A 666 41.74 6.34 37.26
N GLY A 667 42.93 6.04 37.79
CA GLY A 667 43.99 7.02 37.88
C GLY A 667 45.27 6.44 38.45
N GLY A 668 46.30 7.27 38.51
CA GLY A 668 47.56 6.89 39.11
C GLY A 668 48.49 8.08 39.31
N MET A 669 49.50 7.87 40.14
CA MET A 669 50.60 8.80 40.35
C MET A 669 51.93 8.05 40.33
N GLU A 670 52.95 8.76 39.88
CA GLU A 670 54.34 8.36 40.01
C GLU A 670 55.13 9.55 40.55
N GLU A 671 55.90 9.34 41.61
CA GLU A 671 56.71 10.38 42.25
C GLU A 671 58.13 9.86 42.49
N THR A 672 59.15 10.62 42.07
CA THR A 672 60.55 10.31 42.39
C THR A 672 60.97 11.01 43.69
N VAL A 673 61.32 10.25 44.73
CA VAL A 673 61.70 10.75 46.07
C VAL A 673 62.87 9.93 46.63
N ASP A 674 63.85 10.59 47.26
CA ASP A 674 65.00 9.98 47.98
C ASP A 674 65.69 8.82 47.26
N GLY A 675 65.94 8.96 45.95
CA GLY A 675 66.64 7.96 45.15
C GLY A 675 65.81 6.70 44.82
N GLY A 676 64.50 6.76 45.02
CA GLY A 676 63.53 5.77 44.54
C GLY A 676 62.31 6.43 43.91
N VAL A 677 61.37 5.58 43.50
CA VAL A 677 60.09 5.92 42.87
C VAL A 677 58.96 5.35 43.71
N ARG A 678 57.95 6.16 43.95
CA ARG A 678 56.65 5.75 44.48
C ARG A 678 55.63 5.72 43.36
N THR A 679 54.88 4.64 43.25
CA THR A 679 53.77 4.53 42.30
C THR A 679 52.49 4.23 43.05
N LEU A 680 51.38 4.80 42.60
CA LEU A 680 50.04 4.38 42.98
C LEU A 680 49.21 4.27 41.70
N THR A 681 48.53 3.16 41.51
CA THR A 681 47.52 2.99 40.47
C THR A 681 46.22 2.59 41.13
N PHE A 682 45.10 3.15 40.69
CA PHE A 682 43.79 2.79 41.22
C PHE A 682 42.74 2.76 40.12
N SER A 683 41.72 1.95 40.34
CA SER A 683 40.51 1.88 39.53
C SER A 683 39.32 1.59 40.42
N GLY A 684 38.12 1.90 39.96
CA GLY A 684 36.93 1.62 40.74
C GLY A 684 35.65 2.07 40.07
N SER A 685 34.56 1.93 40.81
CA SER A 685 33.23 2.33 40.38
C SER A 685 32.39 2.76 41.56
N VAL A 686 31.46 3.68 41.33
CA VAL A 686 30.39 4.01 42.28
C VAL A 686 29.08 3.42 41.77
N SER A 687 28.26 2.87 42.66
CA SER A 687 26.90 2.43 42.34
C SER A 687 25.89 3.45 42.89
N PRO A 688 25.16 4.16 42.02
CA PRO A 688 24.11 5.07 42.47
C PRO A 688 22.99 4.39 43.23
N ASP A 689 22.56 3.24 42.74
CA ASP A 689 21.39 2.51 43.25
C ASP A 689 21.63 1.97 44.65
N THR A 690 22.84 1.44 44.89
CA THR A 690 23.20 0.84 46.18
C THR A 690 23.93 1.80 47.11
N ARG A 691 24.29 3.00 46.61
CA ARG A 691 25.15 3.98 47.30
C ARG A 691 26.42 3.35 47.85
N THR A 692 27.07 2.55 47.01
CA THR A 692 28.32 1.89 47.35
C THR A 692 29.45 2.31 46.41
N ALA A 693 30.68 2.11 46.85
CA ALA A 693 31.87 2.28 46.03
C ALA A 693 32.75 1.03 46.06
N SER A 694 33.33 0.68 44.91
CA SER A 694 34.31 -0.38 44.76
C SER A 694 35.61 0.23 44.26
N VAL A 695 36.75 -0.19 44.81
CA VAL A 695 38.08 0.35 44.54
C VAL A 695 39.09 -0.79 44.51
N ASP A 696 39.98 -0.78 43.53
CA ASP A 696 41.19 -1.60 43.48
C ASP A 696 42.39 -0.66 43.34
N PHE A 697 43.36 -0.75 44.25
CA PHE A 697 44.56 0.07 44.19
C PHE A 697 45.84 -0.72 44.49
N VAL A 698 46.91 -0.34 43.80
CA VAL A 698 48.26 -0.86 43.99
C VAL A 698 49.20 0.30 44.24
N TYR A 699 49.93 0.25 45.35
CA TYR A 699 50.99 1.18 45.72
C TYR A 699 52.34 0.46 45.75
N THR A 700 53.40 1.10 45.26
CA THR A 700 54.78 0.64 45.42
C THR A 700 55.70 1.78 45.84
N ASP A 701 56.73 1.49 46.64
CA ASP A 701 57.77 2.43 47.04
C ASP A 701 59.15 1.76 46.92
N THR A 702 59.93 2.18 45.94
CA THR A 702 61.23 1.59 45.64
C THR A 702 62.38 2.24 46.41
N ARG A 703 62.13 3.21 47.31
CA ARG A 703 63.19 3.87 48.08
C ARG A 703 63.99 2.87 48.91
N PRO A 704 65.32 3.01 49.02
CA PRO A 704 66.16 2.04 49.74
C PRO A 704 65.73 1.77 51.18
N ASN A 705 65.22 2.79 51.88
CA ASN A 705 64.80 2.74 53.28
C ASN A 705 63.27 2.78 53.47
N ALA A 706 62.48 2.48 52.44
CA ALA A 706 61.03 2.44 52.56
C ALA A 706 60.59 1.38 53.59
N LEU A 707 59.76 1.78 54.54
CA LEU A 707 59.14 0.88 55.52
C LEU A 707 58.14 -0.08 54.85
N VAL A 708 57.46 0.39 53.82
CA VAL A 708 56.51 -0.35 53.01
C VAL A 708 57.00 -0.30 51.57
N LYS A 709 57.25 -1.47 50.96
CA LYS A 709 57.69 -1.63 49.57
C LYS A 709 56.52 -1.76 48.60
N SER A 710 55.46 -2.45 48.99
CA SER A 710 54.24 -2.56 48.19
C SER A 710 52.99 -2.69 49.08
N LYS A 711 51.85 -2.20 48.59
CA LYS A 711 50.52 -2.38 49.17
C LYS A 711 49.53 -2.60 48.03
N HIS A 712 48.64 -3.56 48.16
CA HIS A 712 47.49 -3.73 47.27
C HIS A 712 46.26 -3.93 48.13
N ALA A 713 45.16 -3.26 47.79
CA ALA A 713 43.88 -3.68 48.31
C ALA A 713 42.74 -3.46 47.30
N LYS A 714 41.83 -4.43 47.32
CA LYS A 714 40.60 -4.46 46.55
C LYS A 714 39.42 -4.48 47.50
N VAL A 715 38.55 -3.50 47.33
CA VAL A 715 37.37 -3.24 48.15
C VAL A 715 36.17 -3.24 47.22
N GLU A 716 35.14 -3.99 47.56
CA GLU A 716 33.91 -4.06 46.77
C GLU A 716 32.69 -3.67 47.62
N ASN A 717 31.80 -2.88 47.02
CA ASN A 717 30.51 -2.51 47.58
C ASN A 717 30.58 -1.80 48.95
N LEU A 718 31.60 -0.97 49.17
CA LEU A 718 31.74 -0.19 50.40
C LEU A 718 30.57 0.81 50.53
N PRO A 719 29.75 0.72 51.59
CA PRO A 719 28.61 1.61 51.74
C PRO A 719 29.02 3.03 52.08
N PHE A 720 28.17 3.95 51.64
CA PHE A 720 28.24 5.36 51.98
C PHE A 720 27.99 5.62 53.47
N ASP A 721 28.78 6.52 54.07
CA ASP A 721 28.69 6.89 55.49
C ASP A 721 27.99 8.26 55.65
N ALA A 722 28.53 9.33 55.04
CA ALA A 722 27.99 10.69 55.16
C ALA A 722 28.38 11.64 54.00
N ILE A 723 27.54 12.66 53.75
CA ILE A 723 27.87 13.81 52.89
C ILE A 723 28.18 14.95 53.85
N ILE A 724 29.39 15.48 53.78
CA ILE A 724 29.84 16.57 54.66
C ILE A 724 30.17 17.76 53.78
N GLY A 725 29.22 18.68 53.64
CA GLY A 725 29.37 19.84 52.77
C GLY A 725 29.58 19.42 51.32
N ALA A 726 30.78 19.66 50.81
CA ALA A 726 31.21 19.32 49.46
C ALA A 726 32.11 18.05 49.47
N ASP A 727 31.95 17.16 50.44
CA ASP A 727 32.70 15.90 50.46
C ASP A 727 31.73 14.71 50.57
N VAL A 728 31.98 13.64 49.80
CA VAL A 728 31.29 12.35 49.95
C VAL A 728 32.24 11.39 50.66
N GLN A 729 31.82 10.86 51.81
CA GLN A 729 32.63 9.94 52.61
C GLN A 729 32.05 8.53 52.56
N PHE A 730 32.92 7.57 52.27
CA PHE A 730 32.65 6.14 52.41
C PHE A 730 33.60 5.61 53.47
N SER A 731 33.08 5.24 54.62
CA SER A 731 33.88 4.62 55.68
C SER A 731 33.17 3.47 56.35
N VAL A 732 33.97 2.52 56.80
CA VAL A 732 33.56 1.38 57.63
C VAL A 732 34.57 1.22 58.76
N ASP A 733 34.08 1.14 59.98
CA ASP A 733 34.92 1.06 61.17
C ASP A 733 35.26 -0.39 61.54
N GLY A 734 36.56 -0.69 61.68
CA GLY A 734 37.06 -1.91 62.32
C GLY A 734 36.62 -3.21 61.64
N THR A 735 36.17 -4.17 62.45
CA THR A 735 35.71 -5.49 61.98
C THR A 735 34.50 -5.41 61.04
N ALA A 736 33.73 -4.31 61.06
CA ALA A 736 32.58 -4.11 60.18
C ALA A 736 32.98 -3.89 58.72
N GLY A 737 34.23 -3.52 58.45
CA GLY A 737 34.78 -3.35 57.11
C GLY A 737 35.22 -4.65 56.42
N ARG A 738 35.44 -5.72 57.20
CA ARG A 738 35.96 -7.00 56.68
C ARG A 738 35.17 -7.59 55.49
N PRO A 739 33.83 -7.54 55.44
CA PRO A 739 33.08 -8.11 54.33
C PRO A 739 33.31 -7.42 52.98
N TYR A 740 33.81 -6.18 53.00
CA TYR A 740 34.00 -5.38 51.79
C TYR A 740 35.42 -5.48 51.24
N VAL A 741 36.39 -5.99 52.02
CA VAL A 741 37.79 -6.17 51.57
C VAL A 741 37.94 -7.55 50.96
N ILE A 742 38.12 -7.59 49.64
CA ILE A 742 38.20 -8.84 48.86
C ILE A 742 39.64 -9.35 48.82
N GLU A 743 40.58 -8.44 48.58
CA GLU A 743 42.01 -8.74 48.55
C GLU A 743 42.75 -7.64 49.29
N ALA A 744 43.75 -8.02 50.08
CA ALA A 744 44.70 -7.07 50.61
C ALA A 744 46.05 -7.74 50.84
N SER A 745 47.11 -7.07 50.44
CA SER A 745 48.48 -7.52 50.67
C SER A 745 49.38 -6.32 50.90
N TRP A 746 50.44 -6.53 51.67
CA TRP A 746 51.51 -5.56 51.78
C TRP A 746 52.86 -6.25 51.98
N GLU A 747 53.90 -5.58 51.52
CA GLU A 747 55.28 -6.01 51.64
C GLU A 747 56.09 -4.88 52.25
N GLY A 748 56.88 -5.18 53.28
CA GLY A 748 57.75 -4.19 53.92
C GLY A 748 58.51 -4.74 55.12
N ARG A 749 59.03 -3.85 55.96
CA ARG A 749 59.86 -4.21 57.12
C ARG A 749 59.03 -4.27 58.39
N GLY A 750 59.02 -5.44 59.04
CA GLY A 750 58.48 -5.65 60.39
C GLY A 750 59.58 -5.73 61.46
N SER A 751 59.23 -5.52 62.73
CA SER A 751 60.15 -5.71 63.87
C SER A 751 59.63 -6.76 64.85
N ASP A 752 60.28 -7.91 64.88
CA ASP A 752 59.93 -9.04 65.74
C ASP A 752 60.93 -9.07 66.91
N GLY A 753 60.81 -8.14 67.85
CA GLY A 753 61.47 -8.22 69.17
C GLY A 753 62.97 -8.57 69.19
N GLY A 754 63.77 -8.20 68.18
CA GLY A 754 65.20 -8.49 68.15
C GLY A 754 65.92 -8.46 66.80
N GLY A 755 65.22 -8.28 65.68
CA GLY A 755 65.83 -8.10 64.35
C GLY A 755 64.84 -7.59 63.30
N LEU A 756 65.36 -6.86 62.30
CA LEU A 756 64.62 -6.46 61.11
C LEU A 756 64.50 -7.68 60.18
N ILE A 757 63.28 -8.08 59.86
CA ILE A 757 63.01 -9.13 58.87
C ILE A 757 62.16 -8.49 57.76
N ASP A 758 62.55 -8.70 56.49
CA ASP A 758 61.67 -8.40 55.36
C ASP A 758 60.50 -9.40 55.41
N GLY A 759 59.29 -8.89 55.57
CA GLY A 759 58.08 -9.69 55.71
C GLY A 759 57.11 -9.44 54.56
N THR A 760 56.61 -10.52 53.96
CA THR A 760 55.46 -10.47 53.05
C THR A 760 54.22 -10.90 53.83
N TYR A 761 53.25 -10.01 54.01
CA TYR A 761 51.94 -10.36 54.54
C TYR A 761 50.95 -10.45 53.37
N VAL A 762 50.65 -11.68 52.97
CA VAL A 762 49.59 -12.00 52.01
C VAL A 762 48.47 -12.66 52.81
N GLY A 763 47.47 -11.88 53.20
CA GLY A 763 46.39 -12.37 54.04
C GLY A 763 45.09 -11.62 53.77
N THR A 764 44.09 -12.35 53.28
CA THR A 764 42.68 -11.93 53.34
C THR A 764 42.12 -12.03 54.77
N ASP A 765 42.84 -12.70 55.68
CA ASP A 765 42.39 -13.02 57.03
C ASP A 765 42.96 -12.03 58.06
N TRP A 766 42.37 -10.84 58.11
CA TRP A 766 42.68 -9.75 59.04
C TRP A 766 42.20 -10.05 60.47
N THR A 767 42.61 -11.17 61.06
CA THR A 767 41.94 -11.82 62.22
C THR A 767 42.20 -11.24 63.60
N TYR A 768 43.05 -10.22 63.78
CA TYR A 768 43.28 -9.67 65.12
C TYR A 768 42.02 -8.95 65.69
N PRO A 769 41.51 -9.36 66.87
CA PRO A 769 40.25 -8.82 67.43
C PRO A 769 40.33 -7.40 67.99
N GLU A 770 41.54 -6.86 68.20
CA GLU A 770 41.76 -5.61 68.95
C GLU A 770 42.27 -4.45 68.09
N SER A 771 42.33 -4.63 66.77
CA SER A 771 42.79 -3.60 65.83
C SER A 771 41.59 -2.96 65.13
N TYR A 772 41.34 -1.68 65.39
CA TYR A 772 40.43 -0.89 64.58
C TYR A 772 41.10 -0.65 63.22
N TYR A 773 40.36 -0.68 62.12
CA TYR A 773 40.86 -0.34 60.79
C TYR A 773 39.76 0.49 60.15
N ILE A 774 40.05 1.74 59.79
CA ILE A 774 39.11 2.62 59.11
C ILE A 774 39.59 2.72 57.67
N LEU A 775 38.87 2.09 56.76
CA LEU A 775 38.97 2.46 55.36
C LEU A 775 38.11 3.69 55.14
N ALA A 776 38.69 4.81 54.71
CA ALA A 776 37.97 6.01 54.34
C ALA A 776 38.29 6.41 52.89
N LEU A 777 37.28 6.34 52.03
CA LEU A 777 37.29 7.01 50.73
C LEU A 777 36.65 8.37 50.92
N ARG A 778 37.37 9.45 50.62
CA ARG A 778 36.85 10.81 50.71
C ARG A 778 36.92 11.46 49.34
N PHE A 779 35.78 11.71 48.75
CA PHE A 779 35.70 12.50 47.54
C PHE A 779 35.69 13.96 47.98
N ARG A 780 36.80 14.68 47.77
CA ARG A 780 36.86 16.12 48.08
C ARG A 780 36.58 16.94 46.82
N MET A 781 35.60 17.83 46.91
CA MET A 781 35.21 18.69 45.78
C MET A 781 36.17 19.86 45.54
#